data_AF-M2Q218-F1
#
_entry.id   AF-M2Q218-F1
#
_cell.length_a   1.000
_cell.length_b   1.000
_cell.length_c   1.000
_cell.angle_alpha   90.00
_cell.angle_beta   90.00
_cell.angle_gamma   90.00
#
_symmetry.space_group_name_H-M   'P 1'
#
loop_
_entity.id
_entity.type
_entity.pdbx_description
1 polymer ?
#
loop_
_entity_poly.entity_id
_entity_poly.type
_entity_poly.pdbx_seq_one_letter_code
_entity_poly.pdbx_strand_id
1 'polypeptide(L)'
;MEHSRSASQVTAWSSQTSGTATFSTRPIEWLGGNHDGYPLCTFEDYPNLRYSASQLQLFERAPTLQYAALLQSQLVFGFLEAVTGQKLQEDGLLEHTPNGHTIIAVGKIRNAIDHWLYRSLHTETTSNEEAIQVFISACTATRAARALLLAITISTSSVFHEAGVPSNDALCMIYTFATIGEAICAALELFDVPVTNPCHNLDWSFVLVRYDGYVAEMVSDGWCPFTVSMLSKTVTLLGYASTCRSFIIERVKPDVHERCSEHACVINTIEITTYKNRHVVDSCTCAYSKPPLDDVLGIFRRDQIPVVHMTSTGSHGDEVIDMICSSASADIPTPNVAISHVWSDGLGSTTEDGLPSCQIRRLAKLVQDILPHAAIWIDSLCVPKDEMMRRRAIGLMGQTYRRADIVLVIDSGIRSCTTRAPLKQKQLWVYTSAWMQRLWTLQEAVLADTLLFELSGGFVAVEGLLPTSPFEMLDPALGSLSALMYRLLLRKDAEVDLESGLPKIRLGHVPNCLEWRTTSRAEDETLGISSLVHVDAYELVNLPPQRRMMTLLLRVGKVPSMVAFMTSPKLDILGFRWAPRSFMNLGRVEGGESDAKVTPEGLHAVYHVITFNKITLRHNEHWSLHNDEDSRHIVYRLKYVPRYWESESLDEEHYTCNAILCRGQEVQQLDRGIAVLIDDNTQRVSYGGEAREKSGKMLEAEKSNMYCTVVDATFY
;
A
#
# COMPACT_ATOMS: atom_id res chain seq x y z
N MET A 1 17.05 8.68 -32.40
CA MET A 1 17.06 9.66 -33.50
C MET A 1 16.38 10.92 -33.01
N GLU A 2 17.18 11.96 -32.89
CA GLU A 2 16.86 13.41 -32.88
C GLU A 2 15.55 13.86 -32.20
N HIS A 3 15.70 14.38 -30.98
CA HIS A 3 14.72 15.26 -30.35
C HIS A 3 15.19 16.71 -30.50
N SER A 4 14.78 17.38 -31.58
CA SER A 4 14.55 18.82 -31.49
C SER A 4 13.05 19.02 -31.34
N ARG A 5 12.60 19.60 -30.24
CA ARG A 5 11.18 19.96 -30.06
C ARG A 5 11.04 21.36 -29.51
N SER A 6 10.25 22.14 -30.24
CA SER A 6 10.15 23.60 -30.17
C SER A 6 9.07 24.07 -29.20
N ALA A 7 9.07 25.39 -28.93
CA ALA A 7 8.17 26.16 -28.06
C ALA A 7 6.65 25.87 -28.19
N SER A 8 6.20 25.19 -29.25
CA SER A 8 4.82 24.69 -29.39
C SER A 8 4.40 23.69 -28.29
N GLN A 9 5.37 23.01 -27.65
CA GLN A 9 5.12 22.09 -26.54
C GLN A 9 4.74 22.79 -25.22
N VAL A 10 5.10 24.06 -25.02
CA VAL A 10 4.80 24.83 -23.79
C VAL A 10 3.29 25.01 -23.59
N THR A 11 2.57 25.30 -24.68
CA THR A 11 1.10 25.41 -24.69
C THR A 11 0.41 24.05 -24.63
N ALA A 12 1.03 22.98 -25.16
CA ALA A 12 0.49 21.62 -25.07
C ALA A 12 0.65 21.02 -23.66
N TRP A 13 1.76 21.30 -22.98
CA TRP A 13 2.06 20.80 -21.63
C TRP A 13 1.17 21.47 -20.57
N SER A 14 0.96 22.79 -20.66
CA SER A 14 0.03 23.53 -19.79
C SER A 14 -1.45 23.23 -20.07
N SER A 15 -1.83 22.94 -21.31
CA SER A 15 -3.21 22.57 -21.66
C SER A 15 -3.54 21.10 -21.35
N GLN A 16 -2.59 20.17 -21.45
CA GLN A 16 -2.78 18.76 -21.07
C GLN A 16 -2.84 18.55 -19.54
N THR A 17 -2.19 19.39 -18.73
CA THR A 17 -2.23 19.33 -17.26
C THR A 17 -3.39 20.11 -16.62
N SER A 18 -4.11 20.89 -17.42
CA SER A 18 -5.17 21.81 -16.94
C SER A 18 -6.50 21.16 -16.53
N GLY A 19 -6.66 19.84 -16.69
CA GLY A 19 -7.97 19.18 -16.62
C GLY A 19 -8.19 18.13 -15.53
N THR A 20 -7.20 17.77 -14.71
CA THR A 20 -7.32 16.68 -13.73
C THR A 20 -6.96 17.16 -12.32
N ALA A 21 -7.88 16.94 -11.38
CA ALA A 21 -7.90 17.57 -10.05
C ALA A 21 -6.54 17.55 -9.31
N THR A 22 -6.11 18.74 -8.95
CA THR A 22 -5.02 19.20 -8.07
C THR A 22 -4.93 18.43 -6.73
N PHE A 23 -3.75 18.37 -6.07
CA PHE A 23 -3.73 17.97 -4.65
C PHE A 23 -4.61 18.95 -3.89
N SER A 24 -5.74 18.44 -3.44
CA SER A 24 -6.81 19.26 -2.89
C SER A 24 -6.52 19.46 -1.42
N THR A 25 -6.00 20.63 -1.10
CA THR A 25 -5.81 21.09 0.28
C THR A 25 -6.61 22.36 0.48
N ARG A 26 -7.01 22.61 1.73
CA ARG A 26 -7.71 23.86 2.05
C ARG A 26 -6.77 25.05 1.87
N PRO A 27 -7.29 26.21 1.44
CA PRO A 27 -6.51 27.45 1.45
C PRO A 27 -5.95 27.70 2.85
N ILE A 28 -4.67 28.05 2.94
CA ILE A 28 -4.02 28.41 4.19
C ILE A 28 -3.73 29.91 4.19
N GLU A 29 -4.06 30.59 5.29
CA GLU A 29 -3.82 32.02 5.44
C GLU A 29 -2.32 32.31 5.55
N TRP A 30 -1.87 33.38 4.90
CA TRP A 30 -0.50 33.86 4.99
C TRP A 30 -0.30 34.65 6.29
N LEU A 31 0.60 34.17 7.13
CA LEU A 31 0.91 34.76 8.43
C LEU A 31 1.85 35.98 8.35
N GLY A 32 2.25 36.40 7.14
CA GLY A 32 3.09 37.58 6.93
C GLY A 32 4.58 37.33 7.23
N GLY A 33 5.10 36.17 6.85
CA GLY A 33 6.52 35.87 7.03
C GLY A 33 7.40 36.77 6.17
N ASN A 34 8.54 37.20 6.70
CA ASN A 34 9.46 38.08 5.98
C ASN A 34 10.22 37.31 4.88
N HIS A 35 9.70 37.24 3.65
CA HIS A 35 10.29 36.41 2.58
C HIS A 35 11.09 37.21 1.54
N ASP A 36 10.47 38.23 0.94
CA ASP A 36 11.04 39.01 -0.15
C ASP A 36 12.26 39.85 0.28
N GLY A 37 13.14 40.18 -0.67
CA GLY A 37 14.34 41.01 -0.42
C GLY A 37 15.56 40.26 0.14
N TYR A 38 15.48 38.94 0.32
CA TYR A 38 16.59 38.08 0.75
C TYR A 38 17.15 37.22 -0.40
N PRO A 39 18.46 36.92 -0.42
CA PRO A 39 19.06 36.07 -1.44
C PRO A 39 18.58 34.60 -1.34
N LEU A 40 18.85 33.82 -2.38
CA LEU A 40 18.67 32.36 -2.37
C LEU A 40 19.60 31.73 -1.32
N CYS A 41 19.12 30.71 -0.61
CA CYS A 41 19.87 30.02 0.45
C CYS A 41 19.43 28.56 0.56
N THR A 42 20.16 27.79 1.38
CA THR A 42 19.75 26.43 1.75
C THR A 42 18.50 26.47 2.63
N PHE A 43 17.82 25.34 2.79
CA PHE A 43 16.64 25.26 3.66
C PHE A 43 16.99 25.60 5.12
N GLU A 44 18.16 25.16 5.58
CA GLU A 44 18.67 25.36 6.94
C GLU A 44 19.14 26.78 7.22
N ASP A 45 19.70 27.47 6.21
CA ASP A 45 20.17 28.86 6.36
C ASP A 45 19.03 29.88 6.29
N TYR A 46 17.83 29.46 5.85
CA TYR A 46 16.67 30.32 5.64
C TYR A 46 16.30 31.20 6.84
N PRO A 47 16.28 30.70 8.09
CA PRO A 47 16.01 31.52 9.29
C PRO A 47 17.14 32.51 9.60
N ASN A 48 18.39 32.09 9.42
CA ASN A 48 19.58 32.86 9.79
C ASN A 48 19.78 34.13 8.96
N LEU A 49 19.28 34.13 7.72
CA LEU A 49 19.31 35.33 6.88
C LEU A 49 18.28 36.38 7.32
N ARG A 50 17.22 35.98 8.01
CA ARG A 50 16.07 36.85 8.35
C ARG A 50 16.13 37.36 9.78
N TYR A 51 16.74 36.58 10.67
CA TYR A 51 16.80 36.87 12.09
C TYR A 51 18.16 36.53 12.67
N SER A 52 18.60 37.30 13.66
CA SER A 52 19.83 36.99 14.40
C SER A 52 19.67 35.72 15.25
N ALA A 53 20.78 35.04 15.54
CA ALA A 53 20.79 33.87 16.42
C ALA A 53 20.12 34.13 17.79
N SER A 54 20.27 35.35 18.33
CA SER A 54 19.62 35.75 19.58
C SER A 54 18.09 35.82 19.48
N GLN A 55 17.56 36.27 18.34
CA GLN A 55 16.12 36.30 18.09
C GLN A 55 15.57 34.89 17.89
N LEU A 56 16.27 34.05 17.13
CA LEU A 56 15.87 32.66 16.91
C LEU A 56 15.82 31.87 18.23
N GLN A 57 16.82 32.02 19.10
CA GLN A 57 16.79 31.41 20.44
C GLN A 57 15.64 31.91 21.32
N LEU A 58 15.24 33.17 21.18
CA LEU A 58 14.07 33.70 21.90
C LEU A 58 12.78 33.10 21.37
N PHE A 59 12.65 32.97 20.04
CA PHE A 59 11.50 32.37 19.40
C PHE A 59 11.30 30.90 19.77
N GLU A 60 12.38 30.12 19.86
CA GLU A 60 12.34 28.72 20.29
C GLU A 60 11.86 28.56 21.74
N ARG A 61 12.12 29.55 22.60
CA ARG A 61 11.70 29.52 24.02
C ARG A 61 10.29 30.02 24.25
N ALA A 62 9.80 30.91 23.39
CA ALA A 62 8.48 31.51 23.48
C ALA A 62 7.95 31.76 22.06
N PRO A 63 7.23 30.78 21.47
CA PRO A 63 6.68 30.91 20.13
C PRO A 63 5.77 32.12 19.99
N THR A 64 6.14 33.03 19.09
CA THR A 64 5.35 34.21 18.74
C THR A 64 4.71 34.01 17.36
N LEU A 65 3.69 34.81 17.03
CA LEU A 65 3.13 34.84 15.67
C LEU A 65 4.22 35.10 14.61
N GLN A 66 5.23 35.90 14.95
CA GLN A 66 6.38 36.16 14.08
C GLN A 66 7.21 34.89 13.82
N TYR A 67 7.38 34.02 14.83
CA TYR A 67 8.05 32.74 14.66
C TYR A 67 7.22 31.76 13.83
N ALA A 68 5.91 31.67 14.10
CA ALA A 68 4.99 30.88 13.28
C ALA A 68 5.00 31.33 11.80
N ALA A 69 5.02 32.64 11.55
CA ALA A 69 5.14 33.20 10.20
C ALA A 69 6.48 32.86 9.53
N LEU A 70 7.59 32.87 10.29
CA LEU A 70 8.90 32.41 9.80
C LEU A 70 8.87 30.94 9.40
N LEU A 71 8.32 30.06 10.25
CA LEU A 71 8.23 28.62 9.96
C LEU A 71 7.34 28.33 8.75
N GLN A 72 6.17 28.98 8.65
CA GLN A 72 5.30 28.88 7.48
C GLN A 72 6.05 29.34 6.21
N SER A 73 6.74 30.47 6.28
CA SER A 73 7.54 30.98 5.17
C SER A 73 8.67 30.03 4.76
N GLN A 74 9.36 29.43 5.73
CA GLN A 74 10.43 28.46 5.49
C GLN A 74 9.90 27.18 4.85
N LEU A 75 8.79 26.61 5.37
CA LEU A 75 8.21 25.36 4.89
C LEU A 75 7.49 25.48 3.53
N VAL A 76 7.24 26.69 3.06
CA VAL A 76 6.67 26.95 1.72
C VAL A 76 7.73 27.52 0.79
N PHE A 77 8.13 28.77 1.03
CA PHE A 77 9.06 29.46 0.14
C PHE A 77 10.47 28.91 0.30
N GLY A 78 11.01 28.85 1.51
CA GLY A 78 12.37 28.34 1.74
C GLY A 78 12.56 26.93 1.19
N PHE A 79 11.56 26.08 1.36
CA PHE A 79 11.55 24.72 0.83
C PHE A 79 11.54 24.69 -0.70
N LEU A 80 10.60 25.39 -1.35
CA LEU A 80 10.52 25.44 -2.80
C LEU A 80 11.76 26.10 -3.42
N GLU A 81 12.28 27.17 -2.83
CA GLU A 81 13.51 27.83 -3.30
C GLU A 81 14.72 26.90 -3.21
N ALA A 82 14.88 26.18 -2.10
CA ALA A 82 15.98 25.24 -1.90
C ALA A 82 15.90 24.03 -2.86
N VAL A 83 14.69 23.56 -3.18
CA VAL A 83 14.46 22.46 -4.14
C VAL A 83 14.65 22.92 -5.58
N THR A 84 14.08 24.06 -5.95
CA THR A 84 14.06 24.53 -7.33
C THR A 84 15.31 25.30 -7.74
N GLY A 85 16.14 25.69 -6.76
CA GLY A 85 17.32 26.54 -6.98
C GLY A 85 16.96 27.93 -7.48
N GLN A 86 15.75 28.42 -7.21
CA GLN A 86 15.25 29.70 -7.71
C GLN A 86 14.61 30.54 -6.66
N LYS A 87 14.75 31.85 -6.86
CA LYS A 87 14.04 32.84 -6.08
C LYS A 87 12.57 32.86 -6.49
N LEU A 88 11.69 32.75 -5.51
CA LEU A 88 10.27 32.96 -5.63
C LEU A 88 9.93 34.34 -5.05
N GLN A 89 8.87 34.97 -5.55
CA GLN A 89 8.35 36.22 -4.99
C GLN A 89 7.00 35.93 -4.34
N GLU A 90 6.64 36.71 -3.31
CA GLU A 90 5.37 36.52 -2.61
C GLU A 90 4.16 36.60 -3.55
N ASP A 91 4.14 37.54 -4.51
CA ASP A 91 3.08 37.67 -5.52
C ASP A 91 2.91 36.43 -6.43
N GLY A 92 4.01 35.68 -6.61
CA GLY A 92 4.09 34.45 -7.37
C GLY A 92 3.42 33.26 -6.70
N LEU A 93 3.18 33.28 -5.38
CA LEU A 93 2.53 32.18 -4.64
C LEU A 93 1.31 32.60 -3.82
N LEU A 94 1.17 33.89 -3.49
CA LEU A 94 0.07 34.40 -2.68
C LEU A 94 -1.10 34.88 -3.54
N GLU A 95 -2.32 34.80 -3.00
CA GLU A 95 -3.54 35.33 -3.60
C GLU A 95 -4.37 36.10 -2.56
N HIS A 96 -5.06 37.14 -3.01
CA HIS A 96 -6.01 37.88 -2.18
C HIS A 96 -7.43 37.37 -2.42
N THR A 97 -8.07 36.88 -1.36
CA THR A 97 -9.46 36.46 -1.41
C THR A 97 -10.40 37.67 -1.52
N PRO A 98 -11.63 37.50 -2.03
CA PRO A 98 -12.63 38.58 -2.08
C PRO A 98 -12.93 39.20 -0.71
N ASN A 99 -12.70 38.45 0.36
CA ASN A 99 -12.93 38.86 1.75
C ASN A 99 -11.73 39.63 2.36
N GLY A 100 -10.67 39.88 1.59
CA GLY A 100 -9.51 40.65 2.02
C GLY A 100 -8.39 39.86 2.71
N HIS A 101 -8.54 38.53 2.86
CA HIS A 101 -7.47 37.67 3.39
C HIS A 101 -6.45 37.33 2.31
N THR A 102 -5.18 37.25 2.69
CA THR A 102 -4.09 36.75 1.84
C THR A 102 -3.87 35.27 2.12
N ILE A 103 -3.90 34.44 1.09
CA ILE A 103 -3.74 32.99 1.19
C ILE A 103 -2.55 32.51 0.35
N ILE A 104 -1.99 31.37 0.73
CA ILE A 104 -1.03 30.66 -0.12
C ILE A 104 -1.82 29.84 -1.15
N ALA A 105 -1.61 30.14 -2.43
CA ALA A 105 -2.31 29.51 -3.53
C ALA A 105 -1.61 28.21 -3.96
N VAL A 106 -2.13 27.07 -3.50
CA VAL A 106 -1.56 25.74 -3.75
C VAL A 106 -1.45 25.42 -5.24
N GLY A 107 -2.36 25.93 -6.08
CA GLY A 107 -2.25 25.81 -7.54
C GLY A 107 -0.99 26.47 -8.12
N LYS A 108 -0.52 27.59 -7.53
CA LYS A 108 0.71 28.25 -7.94
C LYS A 108 1.96 27.48 -7.51
N ILE A 109 1.91 26.75 -6.40
CA ILE A 109 3.00 25.86 -5.96
C ILE A 109 3.26 24.77 -7.00
N ARG A 110 2.19 24.15 -7.53
CA ARG A 110 2.32 23.15 -8.61
C ARG A 110 3.06 23.73 -9.81
N ASN A 111 2.68 24.92 -10.27
CA ASN A 111 3.34 25.57 -11.41
C ASN A 111 4.85 25.76 -11.16
N ALA A 112 5.26 26.04 -9.92
CA ALA A 112 6.68 26.15 -9.57
C ALA A 112 7.42 24.80 -9.69
N ILE A 113 6.83 23.71 -9.19
CA ILE A 113 7.39 22.34 -9.28
C ILE A 113 7.46 21.89 -10.76
N ASP A 114 6.37 22.09 -11.49
CA ASP A 114 6.24 21.76 -12.92
C ASP A 114 7.28 22.52 -13.76
N HIS A 115 7.48 23.81 -13.50
CA HIS A 115 8.49 24.63 -14.18
C HIS A 115 9.93 24.28 -13.78
N TRP A 116 10.17 23.85 -12.53
CA TRP A 116 11.45 23.31 -12.11
C TRP A 116 11.79 22.03 -12.88
N LEU A 117 10.89 21.04 -12.85
CA LEU A 117 11.05 19.77 -13.55
C LEU A 117 11.27 19.94 -15.05
N TYR A 118 10.49 20.82 -15.69
CA TYR A 118 10.64 21.07 -17.13
C TYR A 118 12.08 21.47 -17.47
N ARG A 119 12.66 22.42 -16.73
CA ARG A 119 14.06 22.82 -16.97
C ARG A 119 15.05 21.75 -16.58
N SER A 120 14.85 21.09 -15.44
CA SER A 120 15.78 20.05 -15.00
C SER A 120 15.84 18.86 -15.96
N LEU A 121 14.74 18.53 -16.64
CA LEU A 121 14.66 17.37 -17.52
C LEU A 121 14.84 17.69 -19.02
N HIS A 122 14.58 18.92 -19.47
CA HIS A 122 14.55 19.26 -20.91
C HIS A 122 15.60 20.29 -21.36
N THR A 123 16.47 20.76 -20.48
CA THR A 123 17.53 21.68 -20.90
C THR A 123 18.69 20.87 -21.49
N GLU A 124 18.82 20.85 -22.82
CA GLU A 124 19.88 20.16 -23.59
C GLU A 124 21.31 20.54 -23.17
N THR A 125 21.48 21.61 -22.40
CA THR A 125 22.76 22.15 -21.94
C THR A 125 23.18 21.70 -20.53
N THR A 126 22.35 20.93 -19.81
CA THR A 126 22.68 20.52 -18.43
C THR A 126 23.66 19.36 -18.47
N SER A 127 24.84 19.52 -17.89
CA SER A 127 25.77 18.39 -17.72
C SER A 127 25.19 17.34 -16.76
N ASN A 128 25.57 16.07 -16.90
CA ASN A 128 25.14 15.03 -15.96
C ASN A 128 25.49 15.38 -14.50
N GLU A 129 26.61 16.08 -14.28
CA GLU A 129 27.04 16.52 -12.95
C GLU A 129 26.09 17.58 -12.36
N GLU A 130 25.64 18.56 -13.15
CA GLU A 130 24.67 19.57 -12.72
C GLU A 130 23.31 18.94 -12.39
N ALA A 131 22.85 17.98 -13.21
CA ALA A 131 21.59 17.27 -12.94
C ALA A 131 21.65 16.47 -11.63
N ILE A 132 22.77 15.77 -11.39
CA ILE A 132 23.03 15.08 -10.12
C ILE A 132 23.06 16.07 -8.94
N GLN A 133 23.71 17.23 -9.11
CA GLN A 133 23.79 18.22 -8.04
C GLN A 133 22.42 18.84 -7.71
N VAL A 134 21.59 19.14 -8.73
CA VAL A 134 20.21 19.60 -8.53
C VAL A 134 19.41 18.53 -7.78
N PHE A 135 19.51 17.27 -8.19
CA PHE A 135 18.82 16.16 -7.55
C PHE A 135 19.24 15.99 -6.08
N ILE A 136 20.54 15.97 -5.78
CA ILE A 136 21.07 15.84 -4.41
C ILE A 136 20.62 17.03 -3.54
N SER A 137 20.66 18.25 -4.07
CA SER A 137 20.27 19.45 -3.33
C SER A 137 18.78 19.43 -3.00
N ALA A 138 17.94 19.05 -3.97
CA ALA A 138 16.50 18.87 -3.76
C ALA A 138 16.19 17.76 -2.74
N CYS A 139 16.91 16.63 -2.79
CA CYS A 139 16.77 15.56 -1.80
C CYS A 139 17.16 16.02 -0.38
N THR A 140 18.23 16.79 -0.27
CA THR A 140 18.72 17.33 1.01
C THR A 140 17.68 18.28 1.62
N ALA A 141 17.20 19.24 0.83
CA ALA A 141 16.15 20.17 1.25
C ALA A 141 14.85 19.44 1.66
N THR A 142 14.46 18.41 0.91
CA THR A 142 13.27 17.59 1.21
C THR A 142 13.38 16.88 2.54
N ARG A 143 14.54 16.27 2.83
CA ARG A 143 14.79 15.60 4.11
C ARG A 143 14.83 16.61 5.28
N ALA A 144 15.43 17.78 5.08
CA ALA A 144 15.49 18.83 6.09
C ALA A 144 14.11 19.41 6.40
N ALA A 145 13.30 19.68 5.38
CA ALA A 145 11.92 20.14 5.53
C ALA A 145 11.05 19.10 6.26
N ARG A 146 11.21 17.82 5.92
CA ARG A 146 10.53 16.72 6.62
C ARG A 146 10.92 16.67 8.09
N ALA A 147 12.22 16.77 8.40
CA ALA A 147 12.71 16.74 9.78
C ALA A 147 12.15 17.90 10.61
N LEU A 148 12.11 19.12 10.05
CA LEU A 148 11.50 20.28 10.71
C LEU A 148 10.01 20.07 10.95
N LEU A 149 9.26 19.62 9.93
CA LEU A 149 7.81 19.38 10.06
C LEU A 149 7.51 18.29 11.11
N LEU A 150 8.31 17.23 11.13
CA LEU A 150 8.20 16.17 12.14
C LEU A 150 8.43 16.71 13.56
N ALA A 151 9.46 17.54 13.75
CA ALA A 151 9.75 18.17 15.04
C ALA A 151 8.58 19.05 15.52
N ILE A 152 7.94 19.80 14.62
CA ILE A 152 6.75 20.61 14.92
C ILE A 152 5.55 19.73 15.32
N THR A 153 5.42 18.54 14.72
CA THR A 153 4.24 17.66 14.88
C THR A 153 4.32 16.77 16.14
N ILE A 154 5.53 16.38 16.55
CA ILE A 154 5.74 15.54 17.76
C ILE A 154 5.44 16.29 19.05
N SER A 155 5.59 17.62 19.06
CA SER A 155 5.30 18.45 20.23
C SER A 155 3.86 18.26 20.74
N THR A 156 3.66 18.38 22.05
CA THR A 156 2.34 18.24 22.69
C THR A 156 1.37 19.37 22.28
N SER A 157 1.91 20.55 21.98
CA SER A 157 1.22 21.68 21.35
C SER A 157 2.03 22.11 20.13
N SER A 158 1.36 22.40 19.01
CA SER A 158 2.06 22.88 17.82
C SER A 158 2.56 24.31 18.05
N VAL A 159 3.72 24.64 17.48
CA VAL A 159 4.29 26.00 17.54
C VAL A 159 3.29 27.06 17.05
N PHE A 160 2.49 26.71 16.05
CA PHE A 160 1.42 27.56 15.52
C PHE A 160 0.33 27.82 16.56
N HIS A 161 -0.10 26.79 17.28
CA HIS A 161 -1.10 26.93 18.34
C HIS A 161 -0.57 27.78 19.51
N GLU A 162 0.68 27.56 19.93
CA GLU A 162 1.33 28.36 20.98
C GLU A 162 1.47 29.84 20.58
N ALA A 163 1.64 30.10 19.28
CA ALA A 163 1.69 31.44 18.69
C ALA A 163 0.31 32.11 18.52
N GLY A 164 -0.80 31.43 18.88
CA GLY A 164 -2.16 31.95 18.80
C GLY A 164 -2.87 31.72 17.46
N VAL A 165 -2.33 30.89 16.56
CA VAL A 165 -3.03 30.47 15.34
C VAL A 165 -4.16 29.51 15.70
N PRO A 166 -5.39 29.66 15.16
CA PRO A 166 -6.48 28.74 15.43
C PRO A 166 -6.09 27.29 15.13
N SER A 167 -6.46 26.35 16.01
CA SER A 167 -5.99 24.96 15.94
C SER A 167 -6.28 24.28 14.60
N ASN A 168 -7.46 24.53 14.02
CA ASN A 168 -7.84 23.97 12.72
C ASN A 168 -6.96 24.50 11.58
N ASP A 169 -6.64 25.80 11.60
CA ASP A 169 -5.80 26.43 10.58
C ASP A 169 -4.35 25.95 10.70
N ALA A 170 -3.83 25.84 11.93
CA ALA A 170 -2.52 25.27 12.21
C ALA A 170 -2.39 23.83 11.67
N LEU A 171 -3.40 22.98 11.87
CA LEU A 171 -3.38 21.62 11.35
C LEU A 171 -3.52 21.58 9.81
N CYS A 172 -4.34 22.45 9.23
CA CYS A 172 -4.43 22.60 7.77
C CYS A 172 -3.07 23.03 7.17
N MET A 173 -2.34 23.93 7.83
CA MET A 173 -0.98 24.30 7.41
C MET A 173 -0.02 23.11 7.42
N ILE A 174 0.02 22.36 8.53
CA ILE A 174 0.87 21.16 8.67
C ILE A 174 0.54 20.14 7.56
N TYR A 175 -0.74 19.91 7.29
CA TYR A 175 -1.19 19.04 6.19
C TYR A 175 -0.72 19.52 4.82
N THR A 176 -0.85 20.83 4.55
CA THR A 176 -0.42 21.42 3.28
C THR A 176 1.10 21.32 3.11
N PHE A 177 1.90 21.51 4.16
CA PHE A 177 3.36 21.34 4.08
C PHE A 177 3.74 19.90 3.76
N ALA A 178 3.08 18.92 4.38
CA ALA A 178 3.27 17.51 4.04
C ALA A 178 2.88 17.21 2.58
N THR A 179 1.83 17.85 2.08
CA THR A 179 1.37 17.70 0.69
C THR A 179 2.41 18.22 -0.30
N ILE A 180 3.06 19.35 -0.01
CA ILE A 180 4.18 19.89 -0.80
C ILE A 180 5.35 18.88 -0.79
N GLY A 181 5.67 18.32 0.37
CA GLY A 181 6.69 17.29 0.54
C GLY A 181 6.44 16.04 -0.32
N GLU A 182 5.23 15.49 -0.31
CA GLU A 182 4.87 14.35 -1.16
C GLU A 182 4.94 14.67 -2.66
N ALA A 183 4.51 15.87 -3.06
CA ALA A 183 4.59 16.30 -4.46
C ALA A 183 6.04 16.41 -4.95
N ILE A 184 6.94 16.93 -4.11
CA ILE A 184 8.37 17.00 -4.42
C ILE A 184 8.99 15.60 -4.45
N CYS A 185 8.64 14.71 -3.51
CA CYS A 185 9.08 13.31 -3.55
C CYS A 185 8.66 12.63 -4.86
N ALA A 186 7.41 12.80 -5.31
CA ALA A 186 6.94 12.25 -6.59
C ALA A 186 7.68 12.85 -7.80
N ALA A 187 7.96 14.15 -7.77
CA ALA A 187 8.76 14.83 -8.79
C ALA A 187 10.20 14.28 -8.87
N LEU A 188 10.82 13.96 -7.73
CA LEU A 188 12.16 13.39 -7.64
C LEU A 188 12.25 11.99 -8.28
N GLU A 189 11.16 11.21 -8.32
CA GLU A 189 11.15 9.90 -8.98
C GLU A 189 11.29 9.98 -10.51
N LEU A 190 11.12 11.17 -11.12
CA LEU A 190 11.30 11.35 -12.56
C LEU A 190 12.75 11.65 -12.98
N PHE A 191 13.66 11.86 -12.01
CA PHE A 191 15.06 12.10 -12.31
C PHE A 191 15.76 10.78 -12.66
N ASP A 192 16.29 10.70 -13.88
CA ASP A 192 17.10 9.57 -14.33
C ASP A 192 18.59 9.85 -14.05
N VAL A 193 18.99 9.68 -12.78
CA VAL A 193 20.37 9.89 -12.32
C VAL A 193 20.97 8.61 -11.73
N PRO A 194 22.28 8.35 -11.87
CA PRO A 194 22.93 7.12 -11.38
C PRO A 194 23.20 7.15 -9.87
N VAL A 195 22.27 7.67 -9.08
CA VAL A 195 22.35 7.80 -7.62
C VAL A 195 21.05 7.31 -7.01
N THR A 196 21.14 6.51 -5.94
CA THR A 196 19.96 6.06 -5.20
C THR A 196 19.17 7.27 -4.68
N ASN A 197 17.87 7.31 -4.94
CA ASN A 197 17.00 8.36 -4.43
C ASN A 197 16.79 8.19 -2.90
N PRO A 198 17.38 9.05 -2.04
CA PRO A 198 17.21 8.94 -0.59
C PRO A 198 15.83 9.43 -0.14
N CYS A 199 15.07 10.06 -1.03
CA CYS A 199 13.70 10.51 -0.79
C CYS A 199 12.65 9.49 -1.25
N HIS A 200 13.07 8.40 -1.87
CA HIS A 200 12.19 7.33 -2.30
C HIS A 200 11.42 6.80 -1.10
N ASN A 201 10.09 6.84 -1.17
CA ASN A 201 9.18 6.39 -0.12
C ASN A 201 9.28 7.12 1.22
N LEU A 202 9.79 8.36 1.26
CA LEU A 202 9.71 9.15 2.49
C LEU A 202 8.25 9.31 2.93
N ASP A 203 7.98 8.91 4.17
CA ASP A 203 6.65 9.00 4.75
C ASP A 203 6.36 10.41 5.26
N TRP A 204 5.31 11.03 4.71
CA TRP A 204 4.75 12.31 5.13
C TRP A 204 3.40 12.16 5.83
N SER A 205 2.84 10.93 5.88
CA SER A 205 1.55 10.63 6.48
C SER A 205 1.55 10.72 8.01
N PHE A 206 2.72 10.85 8.65
CA PHE A 206 2.84 11.08 10.10
C PHE A 206 2.01 12.28 10.62
N VAL A 207 1.71 13.25 9.75
CA VAL A 207 0.85 14.40 10.11
C VAL A 207 -0.62 14.01 10.32
N LEU A 208 -1.07 12.91 9.72
CA LEU A 208 -2.45 12.43 9.82
C LEU A 208 -2.81 11.96 11.23
N VAL A 209 -1.82 11.58 12.05
CA VAL A 209 -2.03 11.23 13.46
C VAL A 209 -2.59 12.40 14.26
N ARG A 210 -2.30 13.65 13.85
CA ARG A 210 -2.76 14.87 14.52
C ARG A 210 -3.93 15.54 13.80
N TYR A 211 -4.08 15.34 12.50
CA TYR A 211 -5.13 15.98 11.71
C TYR A 211 -6.18 14.98 11.23
N ASP A 212 -7.30 14.97 11.95
CA ASP A 212 -8.47 14.15 11.65
C ASP A 212 -9.53 14.90 10.81
N GLY A 213 -9.23 16.13 10.35
CA GLY A 213 -10.22 17.01 9.73
C GLY A 213 -10.89 16.43 8.48
N TYR A 214 -10.09 15.92 7.54
CA TYR A 214 -10.65 15.25 6.35
C TYR A 214 -11.34 13.93 6.69
N VAL A 215 -10.81 13.19 7.64
CA VAL A 215 -11.36 11.89 8.05
C VAL A 215 -12.76 12.08 8.65
N ALA A 216 -12.89 12.99 9.62
CA ALA A 216 -14.16 13.31 10.26
C ALA A 216 -15.21 13.80 9.25
N GLU A 217 -14.82 14.68 8.32
CA GLU A 217 -15.71 15.17 7.27
C GLU A 217 -16.15 14.06 6.32
N MET A 218 -15.21 13.27 5.79
CA MET A 218 -15.52 12.15 4.91
C MET A 218 -16.47 11.16 5.59
N VAL A 219 -16.22 10.80 6.85
CA VAL A 219 -17.11 9.91 7.61
C VAL A 219 -18.48 10.55 7.80
N SER A 220 -18.56 11.85 8.11
CA SER A 220 -19.83 12.57 8.21
C SER A 220 -20.59 12.65 6.88
N ASP A 221 -19.87 12.64 5.76
CA ASP A 221 -20.39 12.57 4.39
C ASP A 221 -20.72 11.13 3.96
N GLY A 222 -20.66 10.15 4.87
CA GLY A 222 -21.08 8.77 4.63
C GLY A 222 -19.99 7.85 4.04
N TRP A 223 -18.71 8.24 4.12
CA TRP A 223 -17.61 7.31 3.85
C TRP A 223 -17.46 6.29 4.98
N CYS A 224 -17.08 5.06 4.62
CA CYS A 224 -16.74 4.02 5.60
C CYS A 224 -15.44 4.39 6.35
N PRO A 225 -15.41 4.39 7.71
CA PRO A 225 -14.18 4.63 8.48
C PRO A 225 -13.01 3.72 8.07
N PHE A 226 -13.27 2.44 7.76
CA PHE A 226 -12.26 1.51 7.25
C PHE A 226 -11.66 1.98 5.93
N THR A 227 -12.50 2.39 4.98
CA THR A 227 -12.07 2.89 3.67
C THR A 227 -11.31 4.20 3.80
N VAL A 228 -11.69 5.08 4.73
CA VAL A 228 -10.93 6.31 5.01
C VAL A 228 -9.56 5.98 5.59
N SER A 229 -9.46 4.97 6.46
CA SER A 229 -8.16 4.46 6.95
C SER A 229 -7.28 3.92 5.80
N MET A 230 -7.87 3.18 4.84
CA MET A 230 -7.16 2.76 3.62
C MET A 230 -6.61 3.94 2.81
N LEU A 231 -7.38 5.03 2.71
CA LEU A 231 -7.03 6.22 1.94
C LEU A 231 -6.06 7.14 2.68
N SER A 232 -5.95 7.01 3.99
CA SER A 232 -5.02 7.75 4.86
C SER A 232 -3.57 7.25 4.74
N LYS A 233 -3.22 6.62 3.63
CA LYS A 233 -1.89 6.11 3.32
C LYS A 233 -0.91 7.22 2.94
N THR A 234 -1.40 8.25 2.24
CA THR A 234 -0.63 9.45 1.86
C THR A 234 -1.53 10.66 2.03
N VAL A 235 -0.94 11.83 2.32
CA VAL A 235 -1.74 13.05 2.50
C VAL A 235 -2.37 13.51 1.19
N THR A 236 -1.70 13.29 0.06
CA THR A 236 -2.22 13.63 -1.27
C THR A 236 -3.41 12.75 -1.67
N LEU A 237 -3.38 11.45 -1.35
CA LEU A 237 -4.47 10.52 -1.63
C LEU A 237 -5.72 10.84 -0.81
N LEU A 238 -5.57 11.03 0.51
CA LEU A 238 -6.68 11.40 1.39
C LEU A 238 -7.29 12.74 0.96
N GLY A 239 -6.46 13.73 0.66
CA GLY A 239 -6.90 15.04 0.19
C GLY A 239 -7.69 14.95 -1.11
N TYR A 240 -7.20 14.18 -2.10
CA TYR A 240 -7.96 13.92 -3.33
C TYR A 240 -9.29 13.18 -3.06
N ALA A 241 -9.27 12.12 -2.25
CA ALA A 241 -10.46 11.35 -1.95
C ALA A 241 -11.54 12.18 -1.23
N SER A 242 -11.15 13.13 -0.37
CA SER A 242 -12.07 14.06 0.29
C SER A 242 -12.87 14.94 -0.67
N THR A 243 -12.37 15.17 -1.89
CA THR A 243 -13.09 15.91 -2.94
C THR A 243 -14.06 15.05 -3.74
N CYS A 244 -13.97 13.74 -3.59
CA CYS A 244 -14.86 12.79 -4.23
C CYS A 244 -16.06 12.53 -3.31
N ARG A 245 -17.27 12.51 -3.88
CA ARG A 245 -18.44 12.03 -3.13
C ARG A 245 -18.34 10.52 -2.94
N SER A 246 -18.69 10.04 -1.74
CA SER A 246 -18.78 8.61 -1.46
C SER A 246 -19.80 7.97 -2.40
N PHE A 247 -19.39 6.91 -3.10
CA PHE A 247 -20.26 6.14 -4.00
C PHE A 247 -21.31 5.32 -3.23
N ILE A 248 -21.15 5.14 -1.92
CA ILE A 248 -22.06 4.32 -1.10
C ILE A 248 -23.40 5.04 -0.85
N ILE A 249 -23.44 6.37 -1.04
CA ILE A 249 -24.61 7.23 -0.77
C ILE A 249 -25.80 6.91 -1.70
N GLU A 250 -25.59 6.43 -2.92
CA GLU A 250 -26.72 6.15 -3.82
C GLU A 250 -27.49 4.85 -3.50
N ARG A 251 -26.92 3.95 -2.69
CA ARG A 251 -27.57 2.68 -2.32
C ARG A 251 -27.89 2.55 -0.85
N VAL A 252 -27.29 3.37 0.02
CA VAL A 252 -27.41 3.15 1.45
C VAL A 252 -27.44 4.47 2.21
N LYS A 253 -28.33 4.52 3.21
CA LYS A 253 -28.52 5.67 4.09
C LYS A 253 -27.20 6.08 4.78
N PRO A 254 -27.05 7.36 5.19
CA PRO A 254 -25.82 7.86 5.82
C PRO A 254 -25.35 7.08 7.05
N ASP A 255 -26.28 6.41 7.76
CA ASP A 255 -26.06 5.64 9.00
C ASP A 255 -25.47 4.23 8.79
N VAL A 256 -25.28 3.78 7.55
CA VAL A 256 -25.00 2.34 7.33
C VAL A 256 -23.58 1.96 7.77
N HIS A 257 -22.64 2.90 7.76
CA HIS A 257 -21.29 2.69 8.26
C HIS A 257 -21.13 2.95 9.76
N GLU A 258 -22.19 3.24 10.53
CA GLU A 258 -22.10 3.47 11.99
C GLU A 258 -21.47 2.32 12.76
N ARG A 259 -21.62 1.08 12.26
CA ARG A 259 -21.03 -0.12 12.89
C ARG A 259 -19.62 -0.45 12.38
N CYS A 260 -19.12 0.27 11.39
CA CYS A 260 -17.77 0.08 10.88
C CYS A 260 -16.74 0.78 11.78
N SER A 261 -15.49 0.32 11.72
CA SER A 261 -14.37 0.93 12.43
C SER A 261 -13.23 1.19 11.45
N GLU A 262 -12.19 1.90 11.88
CA GLU A 262 -10.95 2.08 11.12
C GLU A 262 -10.23 0.76 10.78
N HIS A 263 -10.55 -0.34 11.48
CA HIS A 263 -9.92 -1.64 11.28
C HIS A 263 -10.77 -2.65 10.50
N ALA A 264 -12.08 -2.40 10.35
CA ALA A 264 -12.97 -3.33 9.65
C ALA A 264 -14.23 -2.68 9.09
N CYS A 265 -14.55 -3.02 7.84
CA CYS A 265 -15.85 -2.75 7.22
C CYS A 265 -16.84 -3.90 7.51
N VAL A 266 -17.84 -3.63 8.36
CA VAL A 266 -18.86 -4.63 8.71
C VAL A 266 -19.77 -4.97 7.53
N ILE A 267 -20.07 -4.02 6.65
CA ILE A 267 -20.96 -4.25 5.48
C ILE A 267 -20.33 -5.20 4.46
N ASN A 268 -19.02 -5.14 4.29
CA ASN A 268 -18.30 -6.02 3.38
C ASN A 268 -18.03 -7.40 4.00
N THR A 269 -18.34 -7.57 5.28
CA THR A 269 -18.22 -8.83 6.02
C THR A 269 -19.58 -9.53 6.06
N ILE A 270 -19.62 -10.77 5.60
CA ILE A 270 -20.87 -11.51 5.48
C ILE A 270 -21.00 -12.50 6.62
N GLU A 271 -22.16 -12.46 7.26
CA GLU A 271 -22.59 -13.53 8.16
C GLU A 271 -23.22 -14.66 7.33
N ILE A 272 -22.50 -15.78 7.25
CA ILE A 272 -22.87 -16.93 6.39
C ILE A 272 -24.27 -17.46 6.72
N THR A 273 -24.69 -17.41 7.98
CA THR A 273 -25.98 -17.96 8.46
C THR A 273 -27.19 -17.13 8.03
N THR A 274 -27.01 -15.82 7.84
CA THR A 274 -28.11 -14.90 7.48
C THR A 274 -28.04 -14.44 6.02
N TYR A 275 -26.99 -14.83 5.30
CA TYR A 275 -26.75 -14.42 3.93
C TYR A 275 -27.83 -14.95 2.97
N LYS A 276 -28.24 -14.10 2.02
CA LYS A 276 -29.14 -14.43 0.92
C LYS A 276 -28.64 -13.82 -0.37
N ASN A 277 -28.79 -14.55 -1.47
CA ASN A 277 -28.50 -14.01 -2.79
C ASN A 277 -29.41 -12.84 -3.12
N ARG A 278 -28.89 -11.93 -3.94
CA ARG A 278 -29.66 -10.80 -4.48
C ARG A 278 -30.04 -11.10 -5.92
N HIS A 279 -31.23 -10.68 -6.30
CA HIS A 279 -31.62 -10.64 -7.70
C HIS A 279 -30.98 -9.43 -8.40
N VAL A 280 -31.01 -9.43 -9.74
CA VAL A 280 -30.50 -8.29 -10.53
C VAL A 280 -31.28 -7.00 -10.22
N VAL A 281 -32.58 -7.16 -9.92
CA VAL A 281 -33.49 -6.08 -9.53
C VAL A 281 -34.24 -6.55 -8.28
N ASP A 282 -34.40 -5.68 -7.29
CA ASP A 282 -35.01 -6.02 -6.00
C ASP A 282 -36.47 -6.51 -6.10
N SER A 283 -37.19 -6.13 -7.15
CA SER A 283 -38.57 -6.57 -7.41
C SER A 283 -38.67 -7.96 -8.07
N CYS A 284 -37.55 -8.59 -8.42
CA CYS A 284 -37.54 -9.89 -9.09
C CYS A 284 -37.61 -11.05 -8.08
N THR A 285 -38.44 -12.05 -8.38
CA THR A 285 -38.66 -13.24 -7.54
C THR A 285 -38.45 -14.54 -8.32
N CYS A 286 -37.54 -14.54 -9.30
CA CYS A 286 -37.31 -15.72 -10.14
C CYS A 286 -36.80 -16.93 -9.33
N ALA A 287 -37.00 -18.13 -9.88
CA ALA A 287 -36.43 -19.34 -9.28
C ALA A 287 -34.88 -19.32 -9.30
N TYR A 288 -34.29 -20.28 -8.60
CA TYR A 288 -32.87 -20.57 -8.67
C TYR A 288 -32.61 -21.58 -9.80
N SER A 289 -31.46 -21.48 -10.44
CA SER A 289 -31.00 -22.44 -11.43
C SER A 289 -29.56 -22.87 -11.09
N LYS A 290 -29.24 -24.13 -11.40
CA LYS A 290 -27.98 -24.77 -11.05
C LYS A 290 -27.55 -25.74 -12.14
N PRO A 291 -26.23 -25.98 -12.30
CA PRO A 291 -25.75 -27.01 -13.21
C PRO A 291 -26.06 -28.42 -12.67
N PRO A 292 -25.96 -29.46 -13.52
CA PRO A 292 -26.05 -30.84 -13.06
C PRO A 292 -24.94 -31.14 -12.04
N LEU A 293 -25.33 -31.42 -10.79
CA LEU A 293 -24.40 -31.62 -9.68
C LEU A 293 -23.45 -32.81 -9.92
N ASP A 294 -23.99 -33.93 -10.41
CA ASP A 294 -23.20 -35.15 -10.63
C ASP A 294 -22.07 -34.95 -11.66
N ASP A 295 -22.28 -34.09 -12.65
CA ASP A 295 -21.27 -33.74 -13.65
C ASP A 295 -20.13 -32.94 -13.00
N VAL A 296 -20.47 -31.91 -12.21
CA VAL A 296 -19.50 -31.10 -11.46
C VAL A 296 -18.66 -31.99 -10.53
N LEU A 297 -19.32 -32.88 -9.77
CA LEU A 297 -18.62 -33.82 -8.88
C LEU A 297 -17.75 -34.80 -9.68
N GLY A 298 -18.23 -35.31 -10.81
CA GLY A 298 -17.48 -36.22 -11.69
C GLY A 298 -16.24 -35.59 -12.31
N ILE A 299 -16.26 -34.28 -12.58
CA ILE A 299 -15.10 -33.52 -13.06
C ILE A 299 -14.06 -33.35 -11.95
N PHE A 300 -14.45 -32.96 -10.74
CA PHE A 300 -13.51 -32.87 -9.61
C PHE A 300 -12.90 -34.20 -9.20
N ARG A 301 -13.65 -35.31 -9.31
CA ARG A 301 -13.11 -36.66 -9.05
C ARG A 301 -11.92 -37.01 -9.96
N ARG A 302 -11.86 -36.39 -11.15
CA ARG A 302 -10.78 -36.51 -12.14
C ARG A 302 -9.74 -35.39 -12.03
N ASP A 303 -9.80 -34.59 -10.96
CA ASP A 303 -8.91 -33.44 -10.69
C ASP A 303 -8.90 -32.41 -11.83
N GLN A 304 -10.06 -32.22 -12.46
CA GLN A 304 -10.31 -31.25 -13.51
C GLN A 304 -11.16 -30.07 -13.00
N ILE A 305 -11.13 -28.95 -13.74
CA ILE A 305 -11.86 -27.72 -13.40
C ILE A 305 -13.22 -27.73 -14.13
N PRO A 306 -14.36 -27.70 -13.42
CA PRO A 306 -15.69 -27.64 -14.05
C PRO A 306 -16.00 -26.23 -14.54
N VAL A 307 -16.48 -26.12 -15.78
CA VAL A 307 -17.00 -24.89 -16.38
C VAL A 307 -18.41 -25.14 -16.90
N VAL A 308 -19.22 -24.09 -16.98
CA VAL A 308 -20.65 -24.20 -17.34
C VAL A 308 -20.92 -23.40 -18.61
N HIS A 309 -21.36 -24.10 -19.66
CA HIS A 309 -21.95 -23.45 -20.82
C HIS A 309 -23.41 -23.14 -20.53
N MET A 310 -23.81 -21.89 -20.78
CA MET A 310 -25.18 -21.42 -20.58
C MET A 310 -25.79 -21.09 -21.92
N THR A 311 -26.89 -21.75 -22.26
CA THR A 311 -27.69 -21.44 -23.44
C THR A 311 -29.08 -20.99 -23.01
N SER A 312 -29.54 -19.86 -23.54
CA SER A 312 -30.93 -19.44 -23.33
C SER A 312 -31.78 -20.03 -24.45
N THR A 313 -32.83 -20.77 -24.08
CA THR A 313 -33.82 -21.28 -25.02
C THR A 313 -35.19 -20.71 -24.66
N GLY A 314 -35.82 -19.99 -25.60
CA GLY A 314 -37.15 -19.39 -25.42
C GLY A 314 -37.31 -18.03 -26.09
N SER A 315 -38.55 -17.52 -26.14
CA SER A 315 -38.89 -16.17 -26.59
C SER A 315 -39.49 -15.40 -25.41
N HIS A 316 -39.07 -14.14 -25.23
CA HIS A 316 -39.52 -13.16 -24.21
C HIS A 316 -40.49 -13.65 -23.11
N GLY A 317 -39.95 -13.83 -21.90
CA GLY A 317 -40.73 -14.00 -20.66
C GLY A 317 -40.49 -15.33 -19.94
N ASP A 318 -40.33 -16.42 -20.71
CA ASP A 318 -40.15 -17.82 -20.24
C ASP A 318 -38.83 -18.44 -20.75
N GLU A 319 -37.74 -17.67 -20.78
CA GLU A 319 -36.42 -18.20 -21.15
C GLU A 319 -35.93 -19.24 -20.12
N VAL A 320 -35.86 -20.49 -20.57
CA VAL A 320 -35.23 -21.58 -19.81
C VAL A 320 -33.74 -21.56 -20.13
N ILE A 321 -32.94 -21.42 -19.07
CA ILE A 321 -31.48 -21.48 -19.17
C ILE A 321 -31.08 -22.94 -19.06
N ASP A 322 -30.55 -23.49 -20.14
CA ASP A 322 -29.93 -24.80 -20.11
C ASP A 322 -28.45 -24.65 -19.72
N MET A 323 -27.96 -25.56 -18.88
CA MET A 323 -26.62 -25.55 -18.32
C MET A 323 -25.93 -26.86 -18.59
N ILE A 324 -24.86 -26.81 -19.39
CA ILE A 324 -24.05 -27.98 -19.71
C ILE A 324 -22.71 -27.81 -19.01
N CYS A 325 -22.36 -28.76 -18.13
CA CYS A 325 -21.09 -28.75 -17.44
C CYS A 325 -20.04 -29.52 -18.26
N SER A 326 -18.87 -28.92 -18.43
CA SER A 326 -17.71 -29.52 -19.10
C SER A 326 -16.44 -29.25 -18.30
N SER A 327 -15.34 -29.92 -18.66
CA SER A 327 -14.05 -29.68 -18.02
C SER A 327 -13.22 -28.68 -18.82
N ALA A 328 -12.63 -27.68 -18.16
CA ALA A 328 -11.54 -26.90 -18.73
C ALA A 328 -10.25 -27.75 -18.75
N SER A 329 -10.16 -28.68 -19.71
CA SER A 329 -8.97 -29.53 -19.92
C SER A 329 -7.94 -28.82 -20.80
N ALA A 330 -6.67 -29.23 -20.68
CA ALA A 330 -5.59 -28.73 -21.55
C ALA A 330 -5.67 -29.37 -22.94
N ASP A 331 -6.24 -30.58 -23.00
CA ASP A 331 -6.30 -31.38 -24.24
C ASP A 331 -7.33 -30.84 -25.24
N ILE A 332 -8.40 -30.22 -24.74
CA ILE A 332 -9.46 -29.59 -25.54
C ILE A 332 -9.75 -28.21 -24.93
N PRO A 333 -9.03 -27.15 -25.37
CA PRO A 333 -9.24 -25.81 -24.85
C PRO A 333 -10.68 -25.37 -25.09
N THR A 334 -11.41 -25.14 -24.01
CA THR A 334 -12.73 -24.54 -24.06
C THR A 334 -12.57 -23.08 -23.66
N PRO A 335 -12.88 -22.12 -24.56
CA PRO A 335 -12.87 -20.71 -24.20
C PRO A 335 -13.70 -20.50 -22.94
N ASN A 336 -13.13 -19.88 -21.91
CA ASN A 336 -13.81 -19.73 -20.63
C ASN A 336 -13.48 -18.41 -19.94
N VAL A 337 -14.49 -17.89 -19.25
CA VAL A 337 -14.39 -16.69 -18.43
C VAL A 337 -14.61 -17.07 -16.97
N ALA A 338 -13.64 -16.77 -16.12
CA ALA A 338 -13.79 -16.92 -14.67
C ALA A 338 -14.37 -15.63 -14.07
N ILE A 339 -15.44 -15.75 -13.31
CA ILE A 339 -16.11 -14.62 -12.67
C ILE A 339 -15.52 -14.43 -11.27
N SER A 340 -14.81 -13.32 -11.09
CA SER A 340 -14.35 -12.85 -9.80
C SER A 340 -15.37 -11.86 -9.24
N HIS A 341 -15.93 -12.15 -8.07
CA HIS A 341 -17.03 -11.36 -7.53
C HIS A 341 -16.99 -11.31 -6.00
N VAL A 342 -17.82 -10.46 -5.42
CA VAL A 342 -17.98 -10.39 -3.96
C VAL A 342 -19.31 -10.95 -3.52
N TRP A 343 -19.27 -11.79 -2.49
CA TRP A 343 -20.50 -12.35 -1.92
C TRP A 343 -21.41 -11.24 -1.36
N SER A 344 -20.89 -10.10 -0.91
CA SER A 344 -21.68 -9.00 -0.32
C SER A 344 -22.63 -8.35 -1.32
N ASP A 345 -22.38 -8.55 -2.62
CA ASP A 345 -23.26 -8.16 -3.72
C ASP A 345 -24.37 -9.19 -4.01
N GLY A 346 -24.42 -10.30 -3.25
CA GLY A 346 -25.46 -11.31 -3.34
C GLY A 346 -25.21 -12.41 -4.37
N LEU A 347 -23.97 -12.57 -4.83
CA LEU A 347 -23.59 -13.56 -5.84
C LEU A 347 -22.91 -14.82 -5.28
N GLY A 348 -22.64 -14.92 -3.97
CA GLY A 348 -22.10 -16.12 -3.35
C GLY A 348 -23.12 -17.25 -3.19
N SER A 349 -22.76 -18.50 -3.47
CA SER A 349 -23.61 -19.70 -3.31
C SER A 349 -22.77 -20.98 -3.36
N THR A 350 -23.40 -22.14 -3.60
CA THR A 350 -22.75 -23.42 -3.92
C THR A 350 -23.44 -24.10 -5.10
N THR A 351 -22.77 -25.08 -5.72
CA THR A 351 -23.32 -25.86 -6.84
C THR A 351 -24.72 -26.42 -6.56
N GLU A 352 -24.97 -26.91 -5.35
CA GLU A 352 -26.26 -27.54 -4.97
C GLU A 352 -27.42 -26.55 -4.93
N ASP A 353 -27.15 -25.31 -4.55
CA ASP A 353 -28.17 -24.26 -4.38
C ASP A 353 -28.32 -23.43 -5.66
N GLY A 354 -27.21 -23.20 -6.38
CA GLY A 354 -27.17 -22.40 -7.59
C GLY A 354 -27.37 -20.91 -7.34
N LEU A 355 -27.79 -20.18 -8.36
CA LEU A 355 -28.03 -18.73 -8.30
C LEU A 355 -29.43 -18.38 -8.82
N PRO A 356 -29.99 -17.20 -8.45
CA PRO A 356 -31.21 -16.71 -9.07
C PRO A 356 -31.07 -16.67 -10.60
N SER A 357 -32.06 -17.18 -11.35
CA SER A 357 -31.99 -17.28 -12.82
C SER A 357 -31.75 -15.93 -13.50
N CYS A 358 -32.18 -14.82 -12.90
CA CYS A 358 -31.89 -13.48 -13.40
C CYS A 358 -30.39 -13.12 -13.36
N GLN A 359 -29.67 -13.55 -12.31
CA GLN A 359 -28.23 -13.34 -12.20
C GLN A 359 -27.49 -14.18 -13.23
N ILE A 360 -27.91 -15.44 -13.41
CA ILE A 360 -27.33 -16.33 -14.41
C ILE A 360 -27.51 -15.76 -15.82
N ARG A 361 -28.72 -15.29 -16.17
CA ARG A 361 -28.97 -14.58 -17.45
C ARG A 361 -28.06 -13.36 -17.62
N ARG A 362 -27.86 -12.60 -16.56
CA ARG A 362 -26.95 -11.44 -16.59
C ARG A 362 -25.49 -11.87 -16.82
N LEU A 363 -25.00 -12.88 -16.11
CA LEU A 363 -23.64 -13.40 -16.27
C LEU A 363 -23.43 -13.96 -17.68
N ALA A 364 -24.37 -14.77 -18.18
CA ALA A 364 -24.34 -15.30 -19.54
C ALA A 364 -24.26 -14.18 -20.58
N LYS A 365 -25.06 -13.12 -20.42
CA LYS A 365 -25.00 -11.95 -21.30
C LYS A 365 -23.65 -11.23 -21.25
N LEU A 366 -23.13 -10.95 -20.05
CA LEU A 366 -21.83 -10.28 -19.90
C LEU A 366 -20.72 -11.09 -20.57
N VAL A 367 -20.69 -12.40 -20.35
CA VAL A 367 -19.68 -13.28 -20.95
C VAL A 367 -19.86 -13.37 -22.46
N GLN A 368 -21.11 -13.44 -22.96
CA GLN A 368 -21.38 -13.42 -24.40
C GLN A 368 -20.92 -12.12 -25.07
N ASP A 369 -21.04 -10.98 -24.39
CA ASP A 369 -20.59 -9.67 -24.87
C ASP A 369 -19.05 -9.56 -24.89
N ILE A 370 -18.35 -10.27 -24.00
CA ILE A 370 -16.88 -10.27 -23.89
C ILE A 370 -16.23 -11.30 -24.81
N LEU A 371 -16.66 -12.56 -24.70
CA LEU A 371 -16.11 -13.72 -25.39
C LEU A 371 -17.24 -14.66 -25.80
N PRO A 372 -17.78 -14.51 -27.02
CA PRO A 372 -18.86 -15.33 -27.53
C PRO A 372 -18.60 -16.84 -27.37
N HIS A 373 -19.63 -17.59 -26.95
CA HIS A 373 -19.58 -19.05 -26.76
C HIS A 373 -18.66 -19.54 -25.61
N ALA A 374 -18.08 -18.65 -24.82
CA ALA A 374 -17.26 -19.04 -23.69
C ALA A 374 -18.09 -19.72 -22.58
N ALA A 375 -17.50 -20.72 -21.94
CA ALA A 375 -18.01 -21.29 -20.71
C ALA A 375 -17.75 -20.33 -19.53
N ILE A 376 -18.52 -20.48 -18.46
CA ILE A 376 -18.39 -19.66 -17.25
C ILE A 376 -17.86 -20.52 -16.12
N TRP A 377 -16.84 -20.03 -15.43
CA TRP A 377 -16.49 -20.49 -14.09
C TRP A 377 -16.93 -19.45 -13.06
N ILE A 378 -17.68 -19.87 -12.04
CA ILE A 378 -17.97 -19.07 -10.85
C ILE A 378 -18.10 -20.02 -9.66
N ASP A 379 -17.51 -19.68 -8.52
CA ASP A 379 -17.53 -20.53 -7.31
C ASP A 379 -18.95 -21.02 -6.95
N SER A 380 -19.93 -20.17 -7.17
CA SER A 380 -21.32 -20.33 -6.77
C SER A 380 -22.08 -21.35 -7.61
N LEU A 381 -21.51 -21.76 -8.75
CA LEU A 381 -22.03 -22.85 -9.59
C LEU A 381 -21.03 -24.01 -9.68
N CYS A 382 -19.73 -23.73 -9.54
CA CYS A 382 -18.66 -24.69 -9.78
C CYS A 382 -18.02 -25.26 -8.50
N VAL A 383 -18.38 -24.79 -7.30
CA VAL A 383 -17.85 -25.31 -6.02
C VAL A 383 -18.96 -25.95 -5.19
N PRO A 384 -18.91 -27.28 -4.94
CA PRO A 384 -19.93 -27.98 -4.16
C PRO A 384 -19.76 -27.78 -2.65
N LYS A 385 -20.80 -28.13 -1.89
CA LYS A 385 -20.81 -28.22 -0.42
C LYS A 385 -20.07 -29.45 0.09
N ASP A 386 -20.02 -30.52 -0.70
CA ASP A 386 -19.30 -31.75 -0.34
C ASP A 386 -17.87 -31.43 0.12
N GLU A 387 -17.51 -31.85 1.33
CA GLU A 387 -16.27 -31.40 1.97
C GLU A 387 -15.02 -31.82 1.19
N MET A 388 -15.00 -33.06 0.69
CA MET A 388 -13.87 -33.59 -0.06
C MET A 388 -13.72 -32.88 -1.41
N MET A 389 -14.82 -32.71 -2.15
CA MET A 389 -14.80 -32.01 -3.43
C MET A 389 -14.51 -30.53 -3.26
N ARG A 390 -14.98 -29.90 -2.18
CA ARG A 390 -14.64 -28.51 -1.85
C ARG A 390 -13.14 -28.33 -1.61
N ARG A 391 -12.50 -29.26 -0.87
CA ARG A 391 -11.03 -29.24 -0.70
C ARG A 391 -10.30 -29.40 -2.04
N ARG A 392 -10.77 -30.28 -2.92
CA ARG A 392 -10.22 -30.40 -4.28
C ARG A 392 -10.40 -29.12 -5.10
N ALA A 393 -11.57 -28.49 -5.03
CA ALA A 393 -11.83 -27.22 -5.68
C ALA A 393 -10.86 -26.13 -5.19
N ILE A 394 -10.61 -26.05 -3.87
CA ILE A 394 -9.59 -25.15 -3.30
C ILE A 394 -8.19 -25.46 -3.88
N GLY A 395 -7.83 -26.74 -3.99
CA GLY A 395 -6.59 -27.18 -4.64
C GLY A 395 -6.43 -26.67 -6.08
N LEU A 396 -7.53 -26.63 -6.83
CA LEU A 396 -7.57 -26.22 -8.24
C LEU A 396 -7.84 -24.71 -8.44
N MET A 397 -8.09 -23.94 -7.38
CA MET A 397 -8.47 -22.52 -7.50
C MET A 397 -7.42 -21.70 -8.25
N GLY A 398 -6.15 -21.84 -7.91
CA GLY A 398 -5.08 -21.10 -8.60
C GLY A 398 -5.00 -21.44 -10.09
N GLN A 399 -5.22 -22.70 -10.46
CA GLN A 399 -5.24 -23.12 -11.87
C GLN A 399 -6.46 -22.59 -12.62
N THR A 400 -7.60 -22.47 -11.94
CA THR A 400 -8.84 -21.93 -12.50
C THR A 400 -8.60 -20.53 -13.07
N TYR A 401 -8.08 -19.60 -12.26
CA TYR A 401 -7.84 -18.23 -12.72
C TYR A 401 -6.64 -18.12 -13.67
N ARG A 402 -5.61 -18.96 -13.47
CA ARG A 402 -4.42 -18.98 -14.33
C ARG A 402 -4.74 -19.38 -15.78
N ARG A 403 -5.72 -20.29 -15.95
CA ARG A 403 -6.09 -20.91 -17.24
C ARG A 403 -7.33 -20.30 -17.88
N ALA A 404 -8.03 -19.40 -17.19
CA ALA A 404 -9.14 -18.68 -17.79
C ALA A 404 -8.60 -17.75 -18.88
N ASP A 405 -9.32 -17.65 -20.00
CA ASP A 405 -8.98 -16.69 -21.05
C ASP A 405 -9.14 -15.26 -20.51
N ILE A 406 -10.17 -15.05 -19.68
CA ILE A 406 -10.47 -13.77 -19.03
C ILE A 406 -10.95 -14.03 -17.61
N VAL A 407 -10.46 -13.24 -16.67
CA VAL A 407 -11.06 -13.08 -15.34
C VAL A 407 -11.88 -11.79 -15.33
N LEU A 408 -13.19 -11.91 -15.20
CA LEU A 408 -14.12 -10.78 -15.14
C LEU A 408 -14.43 -10.43 -13.68
N VAL A 409 -14.05 -9.23 -13.26
CA VAL A 409 -14.35 -8.65 -11.95
C VAL A 409 -15.71 -7.97 -11.96
N ILE A 410 -16.60 -8.42 -11.08
CA ILE A 410 -17.93 -7.87 -10.85
C ILE A 410 -18.03 -7.41 -9.40
N ASP A 411 -18.10 -6.10 -9.21
CA ASP A 411 -18.29 -5.43 -7.91
C ASP A 411 -19.21 -4.22 -8.10
N SER A 412 -20.20 -4.08 -7.23
CA SER A 412 -21.21 -3.03 -7.34
C SER A 412 -20.66 -1.62 -7.13
N GLY A 413 -19.62 -1.46 -6.31
CA GLY A 413 -18.89 -0.22 -6.15
C GLY A 413 -18.15 0.15 -7.42
N ILE A 414 -17.40 -0.78 -8.02
CA ILE A 414 -16.69 -0.55 -9.29
C ILE A 414 -17.67 -0.18 -10.41
N ARG A 415 -18.80 -0.91 -10.51
CA ARG A 415 -19.85 -0.68 -11.53
C ARG A 415 -20.54 0.68 -11.42
N SER A 416 -20.44 1.36 -10.27
CA SER A 416 -20.96 2.73 -10.13
C SER A 416 -20.10 3.76 -10.89
N CYS A 417 -18.84 3.42 -11.19
CA CYS A 417 -17.95 4.27 -11.97
C CYS A 417 -18.21 4.06 -13.47
N THR A 418 -18.31 5.16 -14.22
CA THR A 418 -18.44 5.08 -15.69
C THR A 418 -17.08 4.86 -16.35
N THR A 419 -17.05 4.13 -17.47
CA THR A 419 -15.84 3.96 -18.29
C THR A 419 -15.24 5.28 -18.78
N ARG A 420 -16.06 6.35 -18.84
CA ARG A 420 -15.66 7.71 -19.23
C ARG A 420 -15.05 8.54 -18.09
N ALA A 421 -15.04 8.02 -16.86
CA ALA A 421 -14.50 8.75 -15.72
C ALA A 421 -12.98 8.95 -15.86
N PRO A 422 -12.41 10.03 -15.29
CA PRO A 422 -10.96 10.23 -15.26
C PRO A 422 -10.22 9.04 -14.66
N LEU A 423 -8.98 8.80 -15.12
CA LEU A 423 -8.17 7.65 -14.70
C LEU A 423 -8.06 7.53 -13.17
N LYS A 424 -7.67 8.62 -12.51
CA LYS A 424 -7.54 8.69 -11.05
C LYS A 424 -8.84 8.33 -10.32
N GLN A 425 -9.98 8.73 -10.87
CA GLN A 425 -11.29 8.37 -10.34
C GLN A 425 -11.56 6.86 -10.51
N LYS A 426 -11.31 6.28 -11.69
CA LYS A 426 -11.46 4.84 -11.91
C LYS A 426 -10.61 4.02 -10.94
N GLN A 427 -9.34 4.39 -10.74
CA GLN A 427 -8.45 3.70 -9.80
C GLN A 427 -8.92 3.84 -8.34
N LEU A 428 -9.39 5.01 -7.93
CA LEU A 428 -9.93 5.23 -6.59
C LEU A 428 -11.13 4.31 -6.32
N TRP A 429 -12.04 4.14 -7.30
CA TRP A 429 -13.19 3.26 -7.20
C TRP A 429 -12.80 1.78 -7.13
N VAL A 430 -11.81 1.35 -7.91
CA VAL A 430 -11.28 -0.01 -7.83
C VAL A 430 -10.64 -0.23 -6.46
N TYR A 431 -9.78 0.68 -6.00
CA TYR A 431 -9.04 0.53 -4.74
C TYR A 431 -9.97 0.48 -3.51
N THR A 432 -11.03 1.27 -3.51
CA THR A 432 -11.98 1.36 -2.38
C THR A 432 -13.12 0.33 -2.44
N SER A 433 -13.17 -0.50 -3.50
CA SER A 433 -14.18 -1.54 -3.69
C SER A 433 -14.15 -2.64 -2.62
N ALA A 434 -15.29 -3.31 -2.42
CA ALA A 434 -15.35 -4.48 -1.56
C ALA A 434 -14.47 -5.62 -2.11
N TRP A 435 -14.34 -5.70 -3.44
CA TRP A 435 -13.50 -6.66 -4.11
C TRP A 435 -12.01 -6.50 -3.74
N MET A 436 -11.48 -5.28 -3.70
CA MET A 436 -10.09 -5.04 -3.29
C MET A 436 -9.82 -5.36 -1.82
N GLN A 437 -10.87 -5.43 -0.98
CA GLN A 437 -10.77 -5.68 0.46
C GLN A 437 -10.85 -7.16 0.82
N ARG A 438 -11.03 -8.10 -0.12
CA ARG A 438 -11.12 -9.54 0.16
C ARG A 438 -9.79 -10.25 -0.07
N LEU A 439 -9.44 -11.17 0.80
CA LEU A 439 -8.24 -12.00 0.65
C LEU A 439 -8.24 -12.79 -0.67
N TRP A 440 -9.31 -13.55 -0.91
CA TRP A 440 -9.38 -14.51 -2.03
C TRP A 440 -9.25 -13.84 -3.40
N THR A 441 -9.80 -12.65 -3.57
CA THR A 441 -9.78 -11.91 -4.85
C THR A 441 -8.36 -11.53 -5.30
N LEU A 442 -7.36 -11.58 -4.41
CA LEU A 442 -5.97 -11.33 -4.76
C LEU A 442 -5.45 -12.36 -5.76
N GLN A 443 -5.64 -13.66 -5.50
CA GLN A 443 -5.17 -14.69 -6.44
C GLN A 443 -5.96 -14.68 -7.74
N GLU A 444 -7.24 -14.32 -7.68
CA GLU A 444 -8.11 -14.19 -8.86
C GLU A 444 -7.58 -13.13 -9.80
N ALA A 445 -7.10 -12.01 -9.24
CA ALA A 445 -6.51 -10.91 -9.98
C ALA A 445 -5.12 -11.23 -10.52
N VAL A 446 -4.20 -11.58 -9.62
CA VAL A 446 -2.78 -11.72 -9.95
C VAL A 446 -2.54 -12.91 -10.86
N LEU A 447 -3.31 -13.99 -10.74
CA LEU A 447 -3.14 -15.14 -11.62
C LEU A 447 -3.85 -14.96 -12.96
N ALA A 448 -4.67 -13.94 -13.17
CA ALA A 448 -5.35 -13.74 -14.46
C ALA A 448 -4.34 -13.46 -15.59
N ASP A 449 -4.59 -14.01 -16.77
CA ASP A 449 -3.88 -13.57 -17.99
C ASP A 449 -4.46 -12.25 -18.50
N THR A 450 -5.79 -12.16 -18.56
CA THR A 450 -6.52 -10.92 -18.84
C THR A 450 -7.50 -10.65 -17.70
N LEU A 451 -7.31 -9.51 -17.01
CA LEU A 451 -8.18 -9.06 -15.92
C LEU A 451 -9.06 -7.90 -16.40
N LEU A 452 -10.37 -8.12 -16.46
CA LEU A 452 -11.36 -7.11 -16.89
C LEU A 452 -12.23 -6.67 -15.71
N PHE A 453 -12.48 -5.38 -15.59
CA PHE A 453 -13.43 -4.79 -14.65
C PHE A 453 -14.71 -4.39 -15.36
N GLU A 454 -15.87 -4.79 -14.83
CA GLU A 454 -17.17 -4.29 -15.27
C GLU A 454 -17.42 -2.88 -14.68
N LEU A 455 -17.46 -1.87 -15.53
CA LEU A 455 -17.82 -0.50 -15.18
C LEU A 455 -19.18 -0.13 -15.80
N SER A 456 -19.76 0.99 -15.37
CA SER A 456 -20.94 1.53 -16.04
C SER A 456 -20.59 1.95 -17.48
N GLY A 457 -21.25 1.30 -18.44
CA GLY A 457 -21.07 1.56 -19.87
C GLY A 457 -19.98 0.73 -20.55
N GLY A 458 -19.39 -0.28 -19.91
CA GLY A 458 -18.49 -1.24 -20.57
C GLY A 458 -17.47 -1.90 -19.65
N PHE A 459 -16.41 -2.43 -20.26
CA PHE A 459 -15.34 -3.14 -19.56
C PHE A 459 -14.02 -2.37 -19.67
N VAL A 460 -13.20 -2.41 -18.63
CA VAL A 460 -11.85 -1.82 -18.62
C VAL A 460 -10.86 -2.90 -18.18
N ALA A 461 -9.85 -3.16 -19.00
CA ALA A 461 -8.73 -4.02 -18.61
C ALA A 461 -7.85 -3.31 -17.56
N VAL A 462 -7.18 -4.07 -16.70
CA VAL A 462 -6.30 -3.51 -15.66
C VAL A 462 -5.22 -2.58 -16.24
N GLU A 463 -4.72 -2.85 -17.44
CA GLU A 463 -3.76 -1.99 -18.15
C GLU A 463 -4.38 -0.64 -18.52
N GLY A 464 -5.67 -0.60 -18.81
CA GLY A 464 -6.43 0.63 -19.03
C GLY A 464 -6.72 1.43 -17.75
N LEU A 465 -6.28 0.91 -16.60
CA LEU A 465 -6.22 1.61 -15.32
C LEU A 465 -4.81 2.10 -14.98
N LEU A 466 -3.83 1.96 -15.86
CA LEU A 466 -2.48 2.49 -15.65
C LEU A 466 -2.26 3.81 -16.40
N PRO A 467 -1.36 4.67 -15.88
CA PRO A 467 -0.94 5.86 -16.59
C PRO A 467 -0.19 5.46 -17.88
N THR A 468 -0.38 6.27 -18.92
CA THR A 468 0.23 6.07 -20.25
C THR A 468 1.48 6.94 -20.45
N SER A 469 1.69 7.90 -19.56
CA SER A 469 2.81 8.84 -19.60
C SER A 469 3.45 9.00 -18.21
N PRO A 470 4.79 9.06 -18.11
CA PRO A 470 5.47 9.37 -16.85
C PRO A 470 5.05 10.70 -16.23
N PHE A 471 4.61 11.67 -17.04
CA PHE A 471 4.14 12.97 -16.53
C PHE A 471 2.80 12.90 -15.81
N GLU A 472 1.97 11.87 -16.06
CA GLU A 472 0.75 11.65 -15.27
C GLU A 472 1.10 11.29 -13.82
N MET A 473 2.30 10.72 -13.58
CA MET A 473 2.79 10.40 -12.24
C MET A 473 3.22 11.63 -11.42
N LEU A 474 3.23 12.83 -12.01
CA LEU A 474 3.42 14.09 -11.28
C LEU A 474 2.27 14.40 -10.32
N ASP A 475 1.15 13.71 -10.45
CA ASP A 475 0.10 13.68 -9.45
C ASP A 475 0.40 12.54 -8.45
N PRO A 476 1.03 12.77 -7.27
CA PRO A 476 1.24 11.75 -6.23
C PRO A 476 -0.02 10.99 -5.79
N ALA A 477 -1.22 11.55 -5.88
CA ALA A 477 -2.43 10.77 -5.59
C ALA A 477 -2.67 9.72 -6.70
N LEU A 478 -2.53 10.12 -7.97
CA LEU A 478 -2.54 9.20 -9.11
C LEU A 478 -1.37 8.21 -9.04
N GLY A 479 -0.17 8.66 -8.68
CA GLY A 479 1.00 7.79 -8.52
C GLY A 479 0.81 6.74 -7.43
N SER A 480 0.26 7.15 -6.28
CA SER A 480 -0.08 6.25 -5.17
C SER A 480 -1.11 5.20 -5.57
N LEU A 481 -2.19 5.62 -6.26
CA LEU A 481 -3.22 4.72 -6.77
C LEU A 481 -2.69 3.80 -7.87
N SER A 482 -1.84 4.30 -8.77
CA SER A 482 -1.22 3.52 -9.84
C SER A 482 -0.32 2.44 -9.27
N ALA A 483 0.51 2.76 -8.26
CA ALA A 483 1.33 1.78 -7.55
C ALA A 483 0.51 0.65 -6.92
N LEU A 484 -0.74 0.92 -6.51
CA LEU A 484 -1.67 -0.09 -6.03
C LEU A 484 -2.25 -0.94 -7.16
N MET A 485 -2.53 -0.36 -8.34
CA MET A 485 -3.00 -1.10 -9.51
C MET A 485 -1.90 -2.02 -10.07
N TYR A 486 -0.65 -1.57 -10.11
CA TYR A 486 0.49 -2.40 -10.53
C TYR A 486 0.62 -3.70 -9.71
N ARG A 487 0.19 -3.71 -8.44
CA ARG A 487 0.18 -4.94 -7.61
C ARG A 487 -0.75 -6.04 -8.14
N LEU A 488 -1.71 -5.70 -9.00
CA LEU A 488 -2.59 -6.68 -9.65
C LEU A 488 -1.93 -7.32 -10.88
N LEU A 489 -0.84 -6.74 -11.38
CA LEU A 489 -0.10 -7.17 -12.57
C LEU A 489 1.15 -7.99 -12.28
N LEU A 490 1.35 -8.40 -11.03
CA LEU A 490 2.56 -9.14 -10.59
C LEU A 490 2.91 -10.35 -11.48
N ARG A 491 1.92 -11.05 -12.06
CA ARG A 491 2.18 -12.15 -12.99
C ARG A 491 2.83 -11.69 -14.30
N LYS A 492 2.42 -10.54 -14.84
CA LYS A 492 2.90 -10.02 -16.12
C LYS A 492 4.32 -9.46 -16.01
N ASP A 493 4.64 -8.88 -14.86
CA ASP A 493 5.94 -8.26 -14.60
C ASP A 493 6.97 -9.25 -14.01
N ALA A 494 6.53 -10.44 -13.60
CA ALA A 494 7.42 -11.44 -13.03
C ALA A 494 8.27 -12.13 -14.10
N GLU A 495 9.57 -12.24 -13.83
CA GLU A 495 10.47 -13.13 -14.58
C GLU A 495 9.91 -14.55 -14.61
N VAL A 496 10.05 -15.24 -15.74
CA VAL A 496 9.65 -16.64 -15.86
C VAL A 496 10.75 -17.53 -15.29
N ASP A 497 10.38 -18.42 -14.37
CA ASP A 497 11.28 -19.45 -13.88
C ASP A 497 11.53 -20.50 -14.98
N LEU A 498 12.80 -20.71 -15.33
CA LEU A 498 13.19 -21.56 -16.46
C LEU A 498 12.87 -23.06 -16.27
N GLU A 499 12.79 -23.53 -15.03
CA GLU A 499 12.51 -24.94 -14.74
C GLU A 499 11.01 -25.24 -14.75
N SER A 500 10.21 -24.38 -14.11
CA SER A 500 8.76 -24.56 -13.98
C SER A 500 7.95 -23.93 -15.11
N GLY A 501 8.52 -22.96 -15.83
CA GLY A 501 7.82 -22.16 -16.84
C GLY A 501 6.79 -21.19 -16.25
N LEU A 502 6.79 -20.98 -14.93
CA LEU A 502 5.82 -20.14 -14.22
C LEU A 502 6.39 -18.75 -13.85
N PRO A 503 5.56 -17.71 -13.72
CA PRO A 503 5.99 -16.40 -13.27
C PRO A 503 6.54 -16.45 -11.83
N LYS A 504 7.73 -15.92 -11.59
CA LYS A 504 8.45 -15.96 -10.31
C LYS A 504 7.93 -14.91 -9.33
N ILE A 505 6.73 -15.12 -8.81
CA ILE A 505 6.18 -14.30 -7.72
C ILE A 505 6.76 -14.79 -6.39
N ARG A 506 7.60 -13.96 -5.77
CA ARG A 506 8.25 -14.26 -4.48
C ARG A 506 7.35 -13.87 -3.32
N LEU A 507 7.51 -14.56 -2.18
CA LEU A 507 6.76 -14.24 -0.96
C LEU A 507 6.90 -12.78 -0.53
N GLY A 508 8.05 -12.14 -0.78
CA GLY A 508 8.27 -10.72 -0.45
C GLY A 508 7.32 -9.74 -1.14
N HIS A 509 6.69 -10.10 -2.26
CA HIS A 509 5.71 -9.26 -2.94
C HIS A 509 4.31 -9.34 -2.28
N VAL A 510 4.00 -10.48 -1.66
CA VAL A 510 2.65 -10.81 -1.19
C VAL A 510 2.13 -9.89 -0.08
N PRO A 511 2.89 -9.53 0.98
CA PRO A 511 2.39 -8.68 2.06
C PRO A 511 1.86 -7.34 1.59
N ASN A 512 2.56 -6.70 0.64
CA ASN A 512 2.12 -5.43 0.06
C ASN A 512 0.80 -5.59 -0.72
N CYS A 513 0.56 -6.74 -1.34
CA CYS A 513 -0.71 -7.03 -2.04
C CYS A 513 -1.86 -7.40 -1.09
N LEU A 514 -1.54 -7.84 0.13
CA LEU A 514 -2.50 -8.16 1.20
C LEU A 514 -2.88 -6.96 2.06
N GLU A 515 -2.21 -5.82 1.89
CA GLU A 515 -2.51 -4.59 2.61
C GLU A 515 -4.00 -4.22 2.44
N TRP A 516 -4.72 -4.09 3.56
CA TRP A 516 -6.16 -3.79 3.63
C TRP A 516 -7.11 -4.88 3.15
N ARG A 517 -6.59 -6.07 2.82
CA ARG A 517 -7.43 -7.24 2.59
C ARG A 517 -7.85 -7.85 3.91
N THR A 518 -9.03 -8.45 3.91
CA THR A 518 -9.68 -9.07 5.07
C THR A 518 -10.23 -10.45 4.70
N THR A 519 -10.45 -11.28 5.72
CA THR A 519 -11.09 -12.59 5.58
C THR A 519 -11.92 -12.88 6.82
N SER A 520 -13.08 -13.53 6.64
CA SER A 520 -13.90 -14.03 7.76
C SER A 520 -13.28 -15.27 8.43
N ARG A 521 -12.29 -15.89 7.79
CA ARG A 521 -11.58 -17.08 8.26
C ARG A 521 -10.07 -16.85 8.14
N ALA A 522 -9.41 -16.53 9.25
CA ALA A 522 -7.97 -16.25 9.25
C ALA A 522 -7.12 -17.42 8.70
N GLU A 523 -7.58 -18.65 8.93
CA GLU A 523 -6.96 -19.88 8.41
C GLU A 523 -7.00 -20.05 6.88
N ASP A 524 -7.79 -19.24 6.18
CA ASP A 524 -7.84 -19.22 4.72
C ASP A 524 -6.66 -18.44 4.12
N GLU A 525 -5.96 -17.61 4.89
CA GLU A 525 -4.87 -16.76 4.38
C GLU A 525 -3.85 -17.55 3.56
N THR A 526 -3.32 -18.62 4.13
CA THR A 526 -2.34 -19.47 3.46
C THR A 526 -2.88 -20.10 2.18
N LEU A 527 -4.18 -20.42 2.14
CA LEU A 527 -4.84 -20.99 0.95
C LEU A 527 -5.06 -19.92 -0.12
N GLY A 528 -5.36 -18.69 0.30
CA GLY A 528 -5.55 -17.54 -0.56
C GLY A 528 -4.28 -17.10 -1.30
N ILE A 529 -3.09 -17.38 -0.72
CA ILE A 529 -1.80 -16.94 -1.28
C ILE A 529 -0.92 -18.06 -1.82
N SER A 530 -1.16 -19.34 -1.49
CA SER A 530 -0.25 -20.44 -1.84
C SER A 530 -0.01 -20.54 -3.34
N SER A 531 -1.06 -20.37 -4.15
CA SER A 531 -0.98 -20.41 -5.62
C SER A 531 -0.15 -19.29 -6.23
N LEU A 532 0.02 -18.17 -5.53
CA LEU A 532 0.88 -17.06 -5.95
C LEU A 532 2.36 -17.45 -5.82
N VAL A 533 2.70 -18.15 -4.75
CA VAL A 533 4.08 -18.56 -4.42
C VAL A 533 4.37 -20.03 -4.78
N HIS A 534 3.58 -20.59 -5.70
CA HIS A 534 3.73 -21.95 -6.25
C HIS A 534 3.71 -23.08 -5.22
N VAL A 535 2.91 -22.92 -4.16
CA VAL A 535 2.65 -23.97 -3.17
C VAL A 535 1.28 -24.59 -3.41
N ASP A 536 1.21 -25.92 -3.35
CA ASP A 536 -0.03 -26.67 -3.55
C ASP A 536 -1.06 -26.35 -2.45
N ALA A 537 -2.16 -25.70 -2.84
CA ALA A 537 -3.26 -25.40 -1.93
C ALA A 537 -3.96 -26.67 -1.41
N TYR A 538 -3.93 -27.77 -2.16
CA TYR A 538 -4.53 -29.04 -1.75
C TYR A 538 -3.75 -29.69 -0.61
N GLU A 539 -2.42 -29.57 -0.59
CA GLU A 539 -1.62 -29.97 0.56
C GLU A 539 -2.07 -29.17 1.80
N LEU A 540 -2.09 -27.84 1.71
CA LEU A 540 -2.37 -26.97 2.85
C LEU A 540 -3.79 -27.13 3.40
N VAL A 541 -4.80 -27.26 2.54
CA VAL A 541 -6.20 -27.39 2.99
C VAL A 541 -6.43 -28.68 3.77
N ASN A 542 -5.65 -29.73 3.49
CA ASN A 542 -5.70 -31.01 4.21
C ASN A 542 -4.89 -31.03 5.52
N LEU A 543 -4.20 -29.93 5.85
CA LEU A 543 -3.51 -29.75 7.13
C LEU A 543 -4.38 -28.99 8.16
N PRO A 544 -4.16 -29.24 9.46
CA PRO A 544 -4.72 -28.39 10.52
C PRO A 544 -4.29 -26.91 10.32
N PRO A 545 -5.20 -25.93 10.54
CA PRO A 545 -4.92 -24.51 10.35
C PRO A 545 -3.59 -24.02 10.93
N GLN A 546 -3.25 -24.45 12.15
CA GLN A 546 -2.08 -24.01 12.90
C GLN A 546 -0.75 -24.46 12.26
N ARG A 547 -0.77 -25.46 11.37
CA ARG A 547 0.42 -25.96 10.65
C ARG A 547 0.60 -25.32 9.29
N ARG A 548 -0.44 -24.70 8.71
CA ARG A 548 -0.42 -24.25 7.31
C ARG A 548 0.64 -23.19 7.04
N MET A 549 0.83 -22.21 7.92
CA MET A 549 1.83 -21.15 7.72
C MET A 549 3.26 -21.70 7.75
N MET A 550 3.57 -22.56 8.72
CA MET A 550 4.86 -23.24 8.79
C MET A 550 5.11 -24.08 7.51
N THR A 551 4.14 -24.87 7.08
CA THR A 551 4.26 -25.67 5.86
C THR A 551 4.43 -24.79 4.62
N LEU A 552 3.66 -23.71 4.49
CA LEU A 552 3.79 -22.75 3.39
C LEU A 552 5.23 -22.22 3.31
N LEU A 553 5.80 -21.76 4.42
CA LEU A 553 7.15 -21.22 4.48
C LEU A 553 8.22 -22.27 4.12
N LEU A 554 8.04 -23.51 4.60
CA LEU A 554 8.92 -24.64 4.25
C LEU A 554 8.85 -24.98 2.75
N ARG A 555 7.65 -24.92 2.15
CA ARG A 555 7.44 -25.19 0.72
C ARG A 555 7.97 -24.07 -0.16
N VAL A 556 7.84 -22.81 0.27
CA VAL A 556 8.46 -21.66 -0.39
C VAL A 556 9.99 -21.76 -0.35
N GLY A 557 10.55 -22.19 0.78
CA GLY A 557 11.97 -22.51 0.94
C GLY A 557 12.92 -21.31 1.00
N LYS A 558 12.68 -20.25 0.21
CA LYS A 558 13.44 -18.99 0.26
C LYS A 558 12.54 -17.78 0.44
N VAL A 559 12.84 -16.96 1.44
CA VAL A 559 12.07 -15.77 1.83
C VAL A 559 13.00 -14.57 2.03
N PRO A 560 12.50 -13.33 2.03
CA PRO A 560 13.31 -12.19 2.45
C PRO A 560 13.69 -12.29 3.92
N SER A 561 14.95 -12.03 4.27
CA SER A 561 15.45 -11.94 5.64
C SER A 561 14.66 -10.94 6.47
N MET A 562 14.22 -9.85 5.84
CA MET A 562 13.37 -8.81 6.45
C MET A 562 12.01 -9.31 6.97
N VAL A 563 11.59 -10.53 6.61
CA VAL A 563 10.39 -11.18 7.18
C VAL A 563 10.44 -11.27 8.71
N ALA A 564 11.64 -11.41 9.28
CA ALA A 564 11.83 -11.45 10.73
C ALA A 564 11.44 -10.12 11.41
N PHE A 565 11.61 -8.99 10.72
CA PHE A 565 11.33 -7.64 11.21
C PHE A 565 9.86 -7.25 11.09
N MET A 566 9.01 -8.11 10.52
CA MET A 566 7.58 -7.85 10.44
C MET A 566 6.98 -7.81 11.83
N THR A 567 6.19 -6.78 12.10
CA THR A 567 5.71 -6.51 13.46
C THR A 567 4.65 -7.49 13.93
N SER A 568 3.93 -8.19 13.03
CA SER A 568 2.88 -9.19 13.31
C SER A 568 3.10 -10.05 14.55
N PRO A 569 2.03 -10.57 15.20
CA PRO A 569 2.17 -11.71 16.09
C PRO A 569 2.98 -12.82 15.40
N LYS A 570 3.90 -13.45 16.12
CA LYS A 570 4.79 -14.49 15.59
C LYS A 570 4.25 -15.89 15.88
N LEU A 571 4.59 -16.87 15.04
CA LEU A 571 4.21 -18.27 15.29
C LEU A 571 4.80 -18.73 16.63
N ASP A 572 4.00 -19.43 17.44
CA ASP A 572 4.50 -20.09 18.65
C ASP A 572 4.89 -21.54 18.34
N ILE A 573 5.86 -21.68 17.44
CA ILE A 573 6.42 -22.96 17.01
C ILE A 573 7.94 -22.84 17.12
N LEU A 574 8.59 -23.76 17.83
CA LEU A 574 10.05 -23.79 17.94
C LEU A 574 10.69 -23.81 16.55
N GLY A 575 11.71 -22.98 16.34
CA GLY A 575 12.35 -22.76 15.04
C GLY A 575 11.62 -21.75 14.13
N PHE A 576 10.35 -21.42 14.40
CA PHE A 576 9.53 -20.53 13.56
C PHE A 576 9.06 -19.26 14.29
N ARG A 577 9.60 -18.96 15.48
CA ARG A 577 9.24 -17.75 16.26
C ARG A 577 9.68 -16.42 15.62
N TRP A 578 10.47 -16.47 14.55
CA TRP A 578 10.77 -15.33 13.69
C TRP A 578 9.64 -15.03 12.69
N ALA A 579 8.86 -16.05 12.32
CA ALA A 579 7.88 -15.97 11.25
C ALA A 579 6.57 -15.35 11.74
N PRO A 580 5.94 -14.46 10.95
CA PRO A 580 4.66 -13.88 11.33
C PRO A 580 3.53 -14.93 11.22
N ARG A 581 2.50 -14.80 12.06
CA ARG A 581 1.29 -15.66 12.03
C ARG A 581 0.41 -15.38 10.81
N SER A 582 0.50 -14.16 10.29
CA SER A 582 -0.25 -13.63 9.15
C SER A 582 0.70 -12.79 8.32
N PHE A 583 0.42 -12.58 7.04
CA PHE A 583 1.04 -11.61 6.15
C PHE A 583 0.11 -10.42 5.88
N MET A 584 -1.11 -10.42 6.43
CA MET A 584 -2.13 -9.40 6.22
C MET A 584 -1.96 -8.21 7.19
N ASN A 585 -2.13 -6.98 6.70
CA ASN A 585 -2.17 -5.75 7.50
C ASN A 585 -0.89 -5.47 8.32
N LEU A 586 0.29 -5.76 7.76
CA LEU A 586 1.58 -5.65 8.47
C LEU A 586 2.43 -4.44 8.11
N GLY A 587 1.86 -3.49 7.36
CA GLY A 587 2.61 -2.41 6.76
C GLY A 587 3.55 -2.90 5.66
N ARG A 588 4.34 -1.97 5.12
CA ARG A 588 5.21 -2.24 3.97
C ARG A 588 6.34 -3.20 4.33
N VAL A 589 6.51 -4.25 3.53
CA VAL A 589 7.74 -5.06 3.53
C VAL A 589 8.60 -4.60 2.37
N GLU A 590 9.85 -4.25 2.65
CA GLU A 590 10.86 -4.03 1.63
C GLU A 590 11.14 -5.36 0.94
N GLY A 591 10.57 -5.53 -0.24
CA GLY A 591 10.77 -6.70 -1.08
C GLY A 591 11.93 -6.45 -2.01
N GLY A 592 12.90 -7.37 -2.05
CA GLY A 592 13.94 -7.33 -3.08
C GLY A 592 14.55 -8.71 -3.30
N GLU A 593 15.03 -9.33 -2.24
CA GLU A 593 15.80 -10.57 -2.38
C GLU A 593 15.27 -11.66 -1.46
N SER A 594 15.07 -12.86 -2.02
CA SER A 594 14.81 -14.06 -1.21
C SER A 594 16.16 -14.61 -0.71
N ASP A 595 16.82 -13.80 0.09
CA ASP A 595 18.17 -13.95 0.64
C ASP A 595 18.22 -14.88 1.87
N ALA A 596 17.08 -15.22 2.46
CA ALA A 596 16.96 -16.15 3.56
C ALA A 596 16.44 -17.52 3.13
N LYS A 597 16.97 -18.59 3.73
CA LYS A 597 16.52 -19.98 3.54
C LYS A 597 15.73 -20.45 4.75
N VAL A 598 14.57 -21.03 4.51
CA VAL A 598 13.74 -21.66 5.54
C VAL A 598 14.11 -23.14 5.65
N THR A 599 14.34 -23.62 6.87
CA THR A 599 14.58 -25.04 7.19
C THR A 599 13.64 -25.49 8.31
N PRO A 600 13.52 -26.80 8.58
CA PRO A 600 12.76 -27.31 9.72
C PRO A 600 13.27 -26.77 11.08
N GLU A 601 14.54 -26.40 11.17
CA GLU A 601 15.19 -25.88 12.37
C GLU A 601 15.02 -24.35 12.52
N GLY A 602 14.89 -23.61 11.41
CA GLY A 602 14.50 -22.20 11.43
C GLY A 602 14.89 -21.40 10.20
N LEU A 603 15.19 -20.11 10.39
CA LEU A 603 15.57 -19.19 9.30
C LEU A 603 17.08 -19.05 9.23
N HIS A 604 17.65 -19.30 8.06
CA HIS A 604 19.06 -19.07 7.76
C HIS A 604 19.16 -17.79 6.90
N ALA A 605 19.74 -16.73 7.46
CA ALA A 605 19.92 -15.44 6.80
C ALA A 605 21.14 -14.72 7.38
N VAL A 606 21.61 -13.68 6.70
CA VAL A 606 22.66 -12.78 7.16
C VAL A 606 22.02 -11.48 7.66
N TYR A 607 22.45 -11.01 8.83
CA TYR A 607 21.98 -9.75 9.43
C TYR A 607 23.15 -8.93 9.94
N HIS A 608 23.00 -7.61 9.93
CA HIS A 608 23.85 -6.71 10.71
C HIS A 608 23.39 -6.73 12.17
N VAL A 609 24.33 -6.73 13.11
CA VAL A 609 24.03 -6.88 14.53
C VAL A 609 24.88 -5.94 15.40
N ILE A 610 24.24 -5.38 16.41
CA ILE A 610 24.90 -4.72 17.55
C ILE A 610 24.93 -5.72 18.69
N THR A 611 26.12 -6.05 19.20
CA THR A 611 26.28 -7.01 20.30
C THR A 611 26.64 -6.31 21.60
N PHE A 612 26.20 -6.88 22.72
CA PHE A 612 26.45 -6.36 24.07
C PHE A 612 26.40 -7.51 25.08
N ASN A 613 26.80 -7.25 26.32
CA ASN A 613 26.68 -8.23 27.39
C ASN A 613 25.23 -8.64 27.59
N LYS A 614 24.98 -9.91 27.92
CA LYS A 614 23.62 -10.42 28.15
C LYS A 614 22.88 -9.57 29.19
N ILE A 615 21.74 -9.02 28.80
CA ILE A 615 20.83 -8.22 29.64
C ILE A 615 19.42 -8.79 29.57
N THR A 616 18.60 -8.42 30.55
CA THR A 616 17.17 -8.72 30.56
C THR A 616 16.40 -7.39 30.48
N LEU A 617 15.80 -7.15 29.32
CA LEU A 617 14.94 -6.00 29.06
C LEU A 617 13.59 -6.19 29.75
N ARG A 618 13.08 -5.10 30.34
CA ARG A 618 11.72 -5.04 30.88
C ARG A 618 10.83 -4.21 29.96
N HIS A 619 9.55 -4.57 29.95
CA HIS A 619 8.51 -3.80 29.27
C HIS A 619 8.52 -2.34 29.78
N ASN A 620 8.36 -1.37 28.88
CA ASN A 620 8.37 0.08 29.16
C ASN A 620 9.67 0.74 29.68
N GLU A 621 10.79 0.02 29.79
CA GLU A 621 12.07 0.65 30.15
C GLU A 621 12.80 1.22 28.92
N HIS A 622 13.37 2.42 29.07
CA HIS A 622 14.24 3.02 28.08
C HIS A 622 15.69 2.61 28.33
N TRP A 623 16.38 2.17 27.29
CA TRP A 623 17.77 1.75 27.39
C TRP A 623 18.65 2.61 26.51
N SER A 624 19.91 2.78 26.91
CA SER A 624 20.90 3.47 26.10
C SER A 624 22.12 2.58 25.93
N LEU A 625 22.50 2.35 24.67
CA LEU A 625 23.77 1.70 24.33
C LEU A 625 24.79 2.78 24.03
N HIS A 626 25.92 2.71 24.73
CA HIS A 626 27.03 3.65 24.59
C HIS A 626 28.20 2.94 23.90
N ASN A 627 28.77 3.59 22.88
CA ASN A 627 30.05 3.20 22.33
C ASN A 627 31.17 3.99 23.02
N ASP A 628 32.00 3.31 23.81
CA ASP A 628 33.09 3.93 24.57
C ASP A 628 34.35 4.23 23.71
N GLU A 629 34.43 3.75 22.47
CA GLU A 629 35.64 3.86 21.63
C GLU A 629 35.66 5.05 20.65
N ASP A 630 34.52 5.71 20.40
CA ASP A 630 34.45 6.86 19.49
C ASP A 630 34.28 8.19 20.26
N SER A 631 35.08 9.18 19.90
CA SER A 631 34.96 10.57 20.43
C SER A 631 33.69 11.29 19.95
N ARG A 632 32.85 10.58 19.18
CA ARG A 632 31.43 10.87 18.98
C ARG A 632 30.66 9.90 19.87
N HIS A 633 30.11 10.39 20.98
CA HIS A 633 29.22 9.60 21.84
C HIS A 633 27.97 9.16 21.06
N ILE A 634 28.03 8.05 20.34
CA ILE A 634 26.85 7.45 19.71
C ILE A 634 26.04 6.81 20.85
N VAL A 635 24.85 7.36 21.10
CA VAL A 635 23.91 6.88 22.11
C VAL A 635 22.70 6.30 21.40
N TYR A 636 22.60 4.98 21.32
CA TYR A 636 21.39 4.36 20.79
C TYR A 636 20.34 4.27 21.90
N ARG A 637 19.18 4.93 21.74
CA ARG A 637 18.08 4.79 22.70
C ARG A 637 17.11 3.70 22.25
N LEU A 638 17.07 2.57 22.96
CA LEU A 638 16.08 1.53 22.72
C LEU A 638 14.78 1.89 23.42
N LYS A 639 13.66 1.79 22.71
CA LYS A 639 12.32 1.98 23.24
C LYS A 639 11.45 0.82 22.79
N TYR A 640 10.95 0.04 23.74
CA TYR A 640 9.90 -0.91 23.43
C TYR A 640 8.69 -0.19 22.84
N VAL A 641 8.22 -0.61 21.66
CA VAL A 641 7.00 -0.08 21.04
C VAL A 641 5.90 -1.11 21.24
N PRO A 642 4.88 -0.79 22.07
CA PRO A 642 3.72 -1.64 22.23
C PRO A 642 3.08 -1.90 20.86
N ARG A 643 2.77 -3.15 20.58
CA ARG A 643 2.11 -3.51 19.33
C ARG A 643 0.62 -3.20 19.46
N TYR A 644 -0.03 -2.79 18.37
CA TYR A 644 -1.43 -2.36 18.41
C TYR A 644 -2.44 -3.45 18.84
N TRP A 645 -2.03 -4.72 18.87
CA TRP A 645 -2.81 -5.85 19.38
C TRP A 645 -2.38 -6.32 20.78
N GLU A 646 -1.32 -5.76 21.35
CA GLU A 646 -0.91 -6.04 22.72
C GLU A 646 -1.79 -5.19 23.65
N SER A 647 -2.51 -5.83 24.57
CA SER A 647 -3.22 -5.10 25.62
C SER A 647 -2.21 -4.39 26.52
N GLU A 648 -2.59 -3.23 27.09
CA GLU A 648 -1.80 -2.44 28.05
C GLU A 648 -1.38 -3.21 29.33
N SER A 649 -1.70 -4.51 29.44
CA SER A 649 -1.54 -5.34 30.63
C SER A 649 -0.32 -6.28 30.61
N LEU A 650 0.67 -6.06 29.76
CA LEU A 650 1.91 -6.87 29.72
C LEU A 650 2.99 -6.32 30.67
N ASP A 651 2.64 -6.14 31.94
CA ASP A 651 3.58 -5.59 32.95
C ASP A 651 4.70 -6.58 33.37
N GLU A 652 4.68 -7.85 32.93
CA GLU A 652 5.59 -8.89 33.44
C GLU A 652 6.47 -9.61 32.38
N GLU A 653 6.47 -9.19 31.12
CA GLU A 653 7.33 -9.85 30.13
C GLU A 653 8.81 -9.40 30.25
N HIS A 654 9.68 -10.36 30.56
CA HIS A 654 11.12 -10.18 30.65
C HIS A 654 11.82 -10.82 29.43
N TYR A 655 12.60 -10.02 28.71
CA TYR A 655 13.26 -10.45 27.49
C TYR A 655 14.77 -10.46 27.66
N THR A 656 15.36 -11.65 27.66
CA THR A 656 16.82 -11.77 27.78
C THR A 656 17.48 -11.78 26.39
N CYS A 657 18.40 -10.87 26.14
CA CYS A 657 19.09 -10.70 24.87
C CYS A 657 20.55 -10.26 25.07
N ASN A 658 21.39 -10.50 24.06
CA ASN A 658 22.79 -10.03 24.01
C ASN A 658 23.12 -9.39 22.64
N ALA A 659 22.10 -9.18 21.81
CA ALA A 659 22.26 -8.64 20.47
C ALA A 659 20.98 -7.97 19.96
N ILE A 660 21.13 -6.99 19.06
CA ILE A 660 20.07 -6.33 18.30
C ILE A 660 20.37 -6.50 16.80
N LEU A 661 19.47 -7.16 16.07
CA LEU A 661 19.53 -7.20 14.60
C LEU A 661 19.08 -5.87 14.03
N CYS A 662 19.79 -5.39 13.01
CA CYS A 662 19.53 -4.13 12.30
C CYS A 662 19.11 -4.40 10.85
N ARG A 663 18.32 -3.49 10.26
CA ARG A 663 17.83 -3.61 8.88
C ARG A 663 18.89 -3.32 7.83
N GLY A 664 19.83 -2.42 8.13
CA GLY A 664 20.89 -1.99 7.22
C GLY A 664 22.26 -1.90 7.90
N GLN A 665 23.27 -1.62 7.08
CA GLN A 665 24.66 -1.46 7.55
C GLN A 665 24.83 -0.16 8.35
N GLU A 666 24.18 0.92 7.93
CA GLU A 666 24.11 2.17 8.69
C GLU A 666 22.77 2.29 9.38
N VAL A 667 22.83 2.61 10.67
CA VAL A 667 21.67 2.83 11.51
C VAL A 667 21.18 4.27 11.30
N GLN A 668 20.00 4.44 10.70
CA GLN A 668 19.40 5.77 10.49
C GLN A 668 18.64 6.26 11.74
N GLN A 669 18.36 7.57 11.80
CA GLN A 669 17.52 8.14 12.85
C GLN A 669 16.11 7.49 12.80
N LEU A 670 15.63 6.93 13.92
CA LEU A 670 14.35 6.18 14.04
C LEU A 670 14.27 4.87 13.20
N ASP A 671 15.18 3.92 13.41
CA ASP A 671 15.20 2.62 12.70
C ASP A 671 14.78 1.46 13.64
N ARG A 672 14.28 0.35 13.09
CA ARG A 672 13.69 -0.76 13.86
C ARG A 672 14.67 -1.92 14.03
N GLY A 673 14.79 -2.42 15.26
CA GLY A 673 15.62 -3.58 15.59
C GLY A 673 14.85 -4.81 16.08
N ILE A 674 15.54 -5.95 16.15
CA ILE A 674 15.03 -7.16 16.83
C ILE A 674 16.02 -7.55 17.91
N ALA A 675 15.57 -7.62 19.16
CA ALA A 675 16.36 -8.15 20.26
C ALA A 675 16.40 -9.68 20.20
N VAL A 676 17.61 -10.23 20.26
CA VAL A 676 17.87 -11.65 20.07
C VAL A 676 18.90 -12.16 21.08
N LEU A 677 18.81 -13.44 21.40
CA LEU A 677 19.80 -14.14 22.20
C LEU A 677 20.64 -15.04 21.30
N ILE A 678 21.92 -14.70 21.16
CA ILE A 678 22.94 -15.47 20.42
C ILE A 678 23.63 -16.40 21.42
N ASP A 679 23.68 -17.69 21.09
CA ASP A 679 24.34 -18.72 21.91
C ASP A 679 25.87 -18.59 21.82
N ASP A 680 26.57 -18.77 22.94
CA ASP A 680 28.03 -18.59 23.07
C ASP A 680 28.83 -19.59 22.21
N ASN A 681 28.19 -20.68 21.76
CA ASN A 681 28.79 -21.74 20.92
C ASN A 681 28.75 -21.49 19.40
N THR A 682 28.27 -20.33 18.94
CA THR A 682 28.21 -20.02 17.50
C THR A 682 29.57 -19.61 16.94
N GLN A 683 30.01 -20.26 15.85
CA GLN A 683 31.27 -19.94 15.17
C GLN A 683 31.22 -18.51 14.59
N ARG A 684 32.01 -17.60 15.17
CA ARG A 684 32.27 -16.27 14.62
C ARG A 684 33.19 -16.41 13.40
N VAL A 685 32.67 -16.28 12.19
CA VAL A 685 33.50 -16.25 10.97
C VAL A 685 33.74 -14.78 10.59
N SER A 686 34.99 -14.33 10.70
CA SER A 686 35.42 -13.01 10.21
C SER A 686 36.12 -13.17 8.86
N TYR A 687 35.62 -12.52 7.81
CA TYR A 687 36.35 -12.40 6.55
C TYR A 687 37.18 -11.11 6.52
N GLY A 688 38.51 -11.28 6.41
CA GLY A 688 39.42 -10.34 5.74
C GLY A 688 40.08 -9.23 6.57
N GLY A 689 41.40 -9.36 6.78
CA GLY A 689 42.33 -8.25 6.96
C GLY A 689 42.88 -8.07 8.38
N GLU A 690 44.18 -8.36 8.56
CA GLU A 690 44.92 -8.17 9.80
C GLU A 690 44.69 -6.79 10.44
N ALA A 691 44.09 -6.76 11.62
CA ALA A 691 44.24 -5.66 12.57
C ALA A 691 43.88 -6.14 14.00
N ARG A 692 44.71 -5.70 14.94
CA ARG A 692 44.61 -5.88 16.41
C ARG A 692 43.19 -5.61 16.93
N GLU A 693 42.88 -6.21 18.09
CA GLU A 693 41.71 -5.93 18.94
C GLU A 693 41.12 -4.53 18.69
N LYS A 694 39.93 -4.51 18.09
CA LYS A 694 39.09 -3.34 17.84
C LYS A 694 37.67 -3.73 18.27
N SER A 695 37.12 -3.01 19.24
CA SER A 695 35.83 -3.28 19.87
C SER A 695 34.77 -2.40 19.21
N GLY A 696 34.09 -2.98 18.25
CA GLY A 696 33.07 -2.31 17.44
C GLY A 696 32.89 -3.10 16.16
N LYS A 697 32.70 -4.42 16.29
CA LYS A 697 32.62 -5.31 15.14
C LYS A 697 31.16 -5.56 14.80
N MET A 698 30.71 -4.97 13.70
CA MET A 698 29.62 -5.52 12.90
C MET A 698 30.03 -6.94 12.51
N LEU A 699 29.20 -7.92 12.87
CA LEU A 699 29.44 -9.33 12.55
C LEU A 699 28.23 -9.87 11.79
N GLU A 700 28.47 -10.68 10.77
CA GLU A 700 27.44 -11.48 10.13
C GLU A 700 27.14 -12.70 11.01
N ALA A 701 25.90 -12.84 11.46
CA ALA A 701 25.48 -14.01 12.24
C ALA A 701 24.95 -15.11 11.31
N GLU A 702 25.71 -16.19 11.12
CA GLU A 702 25.21 -17.42 10.53
C GLU A 702 24.92 -18.46 11.64
N LYS A 703 23.70 -19.03 11.59
CA LYS A 703 23.16 -20.12 12.45
C LYS A 703 22.84 -19.71 13.89
N SER A 704 21.54 -19.61 14.23
CA SER A 704 21.09 -19.83 15.61
C SER A 704 19.60 -20.14 15.70
N ASN A 705 19.22 -20.94 16.71
CA ASN A 705 17.84 -21.13 17.14
C ASN A 705 17.41 -19.88 17.91
N MET A 706 16.68 -18.98 17.26
CA MET A 706 16.37 -17.67 17.82
C MET A 706 15.05 -17.63 18.59
N TYR A 707 15.10 -17.01 19.77
CA TYR A 707 13.94 -16.45 20.47
C TYR A 707 13.95 -14.94 20.19
N CYS A 708 12.96 -14.43 19.44
CA CYS A 708 12.95 -13.04 18.97
C CYS A 708 11.90 -12.21 19.70
N THR A 709 12.29 -11.02 20.14
CA THR A 709 11.36 -9.96 20.55
C THR A 709 11.70 -8.70 19.78
N VAL A 710 10.72 -8.11 19.12
CA VAL A 710 10.91 -6.87 18.35
C VAL A 710 11.05 -5.73 19.35
N VAL A 711 12.13 -4.95 19.25
CA VAL A 711 12.36 -3.77 20.09
C VAL A 711 12.62 -2.61 19.13
N ASP A 712 11.79 -1.57 19.18
CA ASP A 712 12.04 -0.37 18.38
C ASP A 712 13.24 0.38 18.97
N ALA A 713 14.10 0.91 18.11
CA ALA A 713 15.33 1.55 18.54
C ALA A 713 15.33 2.98 18.00
N THR A 714 15.04 3.96 18.87
CA THR A 714 15.15 5.35 18.44
C THR A 714 16.61 5.79 18.50
N PHE A 715 17.25 5.79 17.34
CA PHE A 715 18.61 6.27 17.15
C PHE A 715 18.65 7.80 17.07
N TYR A 716 19.55 8.44 17.83
CA TYR A 716 19.81 9.89 17.81
C TYR A 716 21.29 10.14 17.55
#